data_AF-A0A090YIA8-F1
#
_entry.id   AF-A0A090YIA8-F1
#
_cell.length_a   1.000
_cell.length_b   1.000
_cell.length_c   1.000
_cell.angle_alpha   90.00
_cell.angle_beta   90.00
_cell.angle_gamma   90.00
#
_symmetry.space_group_name_H-M   'P 1'
#
loop_
_entity.id
_entity.type
_entity.pdbx_description
1 polymer ?
#
loop_
_entity_poly.entity_id
_entity_poly.type
_entity_poly.pdbx_seq_one_letter_code
_entity_poly.pdbx_strand_id
1 'polypeptide(L)'
;MKRRKWPVLLMIISIVGINLMITSLKERQVKATSSNNLSSSPLQKKRENNQPTYDIWGQTISQIEAEQLMKTKKGQALLSPQNGAVKIDSSLLQLGKKSFYEETFGNEGFITDIMGAFDGPITLPNIQKAVKELEGKGTTNLQVELANTVTIGGKTFKKGRKVDTGLDVAKGTNKVLGMPIKYSEGKMKAGISCLACHATVDSNSKQIIEGAPNSDLNAGLLIAFAKNSAAYFTHTDISSLKKYMNNFNHTIKTSDDKTAVLPNPKMLEDAVDRNVLKWPKGNFDSTIDMKSNPAQIPDSFTLGDFPYGWSGHAMAGPFKGLSTFNNNVHAQNSDSLSQSEVSRELFGIDKEVYMGTILQSAANPKYRYIPNQGKKPSEFFVAVDPTPGIPGVNELIKPPSFPKVTLIAPDGLIASSPGYKVNEQNNAMSAWQNTLVPPKSEIKVDSKTMQLGRSVFKRASCITCHAGSDFTNNRIISAAKIGTEPSRAQALKKTEKIWGEAFIYSPDTPVPVPKNAKILKVPTTQLDPEQIDLAFAKGESPGGYKVPSLIGLYWTAPYLHDGGVAVGPNSNTQLGFPGTLMKGVYPDPVNSLRALVDKKQRERVIAANRLANLQQVHVQGIGHEYWVDASTGFSNQEQDALIRYLLTLE
;
A
#
# COMPACT_ATOMS: atom_id res chain seq x y z
N MET A 1 -57.34 3.54 -22.58
CA MET A 1 -56.42 2.58 -21.91
C MET A 1 -55.07 3.20 -21.46
N LYS A 2 -55.04 4.33 -20.76
CA LYS A 2 -53.77 5.00 -20.34
C LYS A 2 -53.69 5.39 -18.84
N ARG A 3 -54.47 4.76 -17.94
CA ARG A 3 -54.47 5.07 -16.50
C ARG A 3 -53.95 3.97 -15.55
N ARG A 4 -53.52 2.80 -16.05
CA ARG A 4 -53.09 1.66 -15.20
C ARG A 4 -51.58 1.50 -14.98
N LYS A 5 -50.70 2.31 -15.60
CA LYS A 5 -49.23 2.13 -15.51
C LYS A 5 -48.56 2.90 -14.37
N TRP A 6 -49.18 3.98 -13.88
CA TRP A 6 -48.65 4.81 -12.79
C TRP A 6 -48.56 4.12 -11.42
N PRO A 7 -49.58 3.37 -10.95
CA PRO A 7 -49.48 2.71 -9.65
C PRO A 7 -48.42 1.59 -9.62
N VAL A 8 -48.21 0.90 -10.75
CA VAL A 8 -47.16 -0.12 -10.87
C VAL A 8 -45.77 0.50 -10.86
N LEU A 9 -45.59 1.63 -11.55
CA LEU A 9 -44.31 2.36 -11.55
C LEU A 9 -43.98 2.90 -10.15
N LEU A 10 -44.96 3.48 -9.46
CA LEU A 10 -44.80 3.96 -8.08
C LEU A 10 -44.49 2.81 -7.11
N MET A 11 -45.12 1.64 -7.28
CA MET A 11 -44.82 0.46 -6.47
C MET A 11 -43.39 -0.03 -6.69
N ILE A 12 -42.91 -0.08 -7.94
CA ILE A 12 -41.52 -0.46 -8.27
C ILE A 12 -40.54 0.56 -7.67
N ILE A 13 -40.79 1.87 -7.82
CA ILE A 13 -39.95 2.93 -7.25
C ILE A 13 -39.88 2.81 -5.72
N SER A 14 -41.03 2.57 -5.06
CA SER A 14 -41.08 2.37 -3.61
C SER A 14 -40.33 1.10 -3.17
N ILE A 15 -40.46 -0.01 -3.88
CA ILE A 15 -39.73 -1.25 -3.58
C ILE A 15 -38.22 -1.05 -3.76
N VAL A 16 -37.80 -0.35 -4.82
CA VAL A 16 -36.38 -0.01 -5.04
C VAL A 16 -35.87 0.94 -3.96
N GLY A 17 -36.64 1.98 -3.61
CA GLY A 17 -36.29 2.93 -2.55
C GLY A 17 -36.18 2.27 -1.18
N ILE A 18 -37.10 1.38 -0.82
CA ILE A 18 -37.06 0.61 0.43
C ILE A 18 -35.86 -0.34 0.44
N ASN A 19 -35.59 -1.06 -0.66
CA ASN A 19 -34.42 -1.92 -0.75
C ASN A 19 -33.12 -1.11 -0.60
N LEU A 20 -33.00 0.03 -1.29
CA LEU A 20 -31.86 0.93 -1.19
C LEU A 20 -31.65 1.44 0.24
N MET A 21 -32.74 1.83 0.92
CA MET A 21 -32.71 2.27 2.32
C MET A 21 -32.28 1.13 3.26
N ILE A 22 -32.78 -0.09 3.07
CA ILE A 22 -32.39 -1.27 3.85
C ILE A 22 -30.91 -1.61 3.63
N THR A 23 -30.41 -1.58 2.39
CA THR A 23 -28.98 -1.76 2.13
C THR A 23 -28.14 -0.67 2.77
N SER A 24 -28.55 0.60 2.69
CA SER A 24 -27.85 1.72 3.33
C SER A 24 -27.81 1.58 4.86
N LEU A 25 -28.91 1.14 5.47
CA LEU A 25 -28.99 0.87 6.91
C LEU A 25 -28.11 -0.33 7.31
N LYS A 26 -28.13 -1.42 6.53
CA LYS A 26 -27.23 -2.58 6.75
C LYS A 26 -25.76 -2.19 6.59
N GLU A 27 -25.41 -1.39 5.59
CA GLU A 27 -24.05 -0.86 5.40
C GLU A 27 -23.60 0.00 6.57
N ARG A 28 -24.46 0.90 7.07
CA ARG A 28 -24.20 1.69 8.28
C ARG A 28 -24.03 0.79 9.51
N GLN A 29 -24.85 -0.26 9.62
CA GLN A 29 -24.76 -1.21 10.73
C GLN A 29 -23.47 -2.04 10.67
N VAL A 30 -23.00 -2.47 9.49
CA VAL A 30 -21.70 -3.16 9.34
C VAL A 30 -20.53 -2.21 9.66
N LYS A 31 -20.58 -0.95 9.20
CA LYS A 31 -19.63 0.11 9.61
C LYS A 31 -19.64 0.38 11.12
N ALA A 32 -20.78 0.21 11.81
CA ALA A 32 -20.91 0.36 13.26
C ALA A 32 -20.56 -0.92 14.06
N THR A 33 -20.74 -2.11 13.47
CA THR A 33 -20.42 -3.39 14.13
C THR A 33 -18.91 -3.65 14.12
N SER A 34 -18.23 -3.25 13.04
CA SER A 34 -16.76 -3.24 12.95
C SER A 34 -16.10 -2.33 13.99
N SER A 35 -16.71 -1.18 14.33
CA SER A 35 -16.18 -0.28 15.36
C SER A 35 -16.44 -0.75 16.80
N ASN A 36 -17.59 -1.37 17.07
CA ASN A 36 -18.03 -1.65 18.45
C ASN A 36 -17.59 -3.02 18.99
N ASN A 37 -17.33 -4.01 18.12
CA ASN A 37 -17.00 -5.38 18.58
C ASN A 37 -15.49 -5.67 18.67
N LEU A 38 -14.63 -4.73 18.26
CA LEU A 38 -13.17 -4.88 18.32
C LEU A 38 -12.44 -3.73 19.01
N SER A 39 -13.15 -2.68 19.47
CA SER A 39 -12.54 -1.58 20.24
C SER A 39 -13.19 -1.40 21.61
N SER A 40 -12.48 -1.87 22.64
CA SER A 40 -12.40 -1.23 23.95
C SER A 40 -11.35 -1.95 24.78
N SER A 41 -10.08 -1.76 24.42
CA SER A 41 -8.97 -2.07 25.34
C SER A 41 -9.03 -1.11 26.55
N PRO A 42 -8.71 -1.56 27.78
CA PRO A 42 -8.59 -0.71 28.96
C PRO A 42 -7.66 0.51 28.80
N LEU A 43 -6.79 0.53 27.77
CA LEU A 43 -5.97 1.68 27.38
C LEU A 43 -6.78 2.92 26.95
N GLN A 44 -8.00 2.75 26.43
CA GLN A 44 -8.86 3.87 26.04
C GLN A 44 -9.36 4.69 27.25
N LYS A 45 -9.65 4.01 28.38
CA LYS A 45 -10.16 4.66 29.60
C LYS A 45 -9.09 5.43 30.39
N LYS A 46 -7.79 5.13 30.18
CA LYS A 46 -6.70 5.80 30.91
C LYS A 46 -6.21 7.09 30.24
N ARG A 47 -6.76 7.45 29.06
CA ARG A 47 -6.30 8.56 28.21
C ARG A 47 -7.12 9.85 28.30
N GLU A 48 -8.18 9.93 29.11
CA GLU A 48 -9.09 11.09 29.10
C GLU A 48 -8.42 12.45 29.39
N ASN A 49 -7.26 12.49 30.05
CA ASN A 49 -6.51 13.73 30.31
C ASN A 49 -5.19 13.88 29.50
N ASN A 50 -4.87 12.97 28.56
CA ASN A 50 -3.62 13.03 27.78
C ASN A 50 -3.83 12.69 26.29
N GLN A 51 -4.98 13.04 25.73
CA GLN A 51 -5.28 12.80 24.33
C GLN A 51 -4.41 13.66 23.40
N PRO A 52 -3.86 13.10 22.30
CA PRO A 52 -3.23 13.88 21.24
C PRO A 52 -4.18 14.95 20.69
N THR A 53 -3.75 16.22 20.67
CA THR A 53 -4.57 17.35 20.19
C THR A 53 -3.94 18.07 19.01
N TYR A 54 -2.61 18.08 18.90
CA TYR A 54 -1.92 18.56 17.71
C TYR A 54 -0.78 17.61 17.33
N ASP A 55 -0.47 17.55 16.04
CA ASP A 55 0.82 17.10 15.53
C ASP A 55 1.56 18.29 14.92
N ILE A 56 2.85 18.40 15.21
CA ILE A 56 3.72 19.42 14.66
C ILE A 56 4.97 18.72 14.15
N TRP A 57 5.02 18.45 12.85
CA TRP A 57 6.15 17.78 12.20
C TRP A 57 6.52 16.44 12.86
N GLY A 58 5.51 15.69 13.31
CA GLY A 58 5.68 14.40 14.00
C GLY A 58 5.86 14.48 15.51
N GLN A 59 5.88 15.68 16.08
CA GLN A 59 5.76 15.85 17.52
C GLN A 59 4.28 15.94 17.91
N THR A 60 3.84 14.98 18.72
CA THR A 60 2.50 15.02 19.33
C THR A 60 2.47 16.00 20.49
N ILE A 61 1.47 16.87 20.51
CA ILE A 61 1.14 17.76 21.63
C ILE A 61 -0.15 17.26 22.28
N SER A 62 -0.09 16.94 23.56
CA SER A 62 -1.25 16.51 24.34
C SER A 62 -2.24 17.65 24.58
N GLN A 63 -3.46 17.31 24.99
CA GLN A 63 -4.47 18.30 25.37
C GLN A 63 -3.98 19.27 26.46
N ILE A 64 -3.36 18.74 27.52
CA ILE A 64 -2.84 19.56 28.63
C ILE A 64 -1.76 20.53 28.12
N GLU A 65 -0.81 20.05 27.34
CA GLU A 65 0.25 20.89 26.78
C GLU A 65 -0.32 21.96 25.84
N ALA A 66 -1.29 21.58 24.99
CA ALA A 66 -1.96 22.50 24.08
C ALA A 66 -2.68 23.62 24.85
N GLU A 67 -3.42 23.28 25.92
CA GLU A 67 -4.10 24.27 26.77
C GLU A 67 -3.12 25.26 27.42
N GLN A 68 -1.92 24.83 27.80
CA GLN A 68 -0.88 25.72 28.31
C GLN A 68 -0.27 26.60 27.22
N LEU A 69 0.06 26.02 26.06
CA LEU A 69 0.62 26.76 24.92
C LEU A 69 -0.35 27.85 24.43
N MET A 70 -1.65 27.55 24.37
CA MET A 70 -2.69 28.49 23.94
C MET A 70 -2.81 29.75 24.82
N LYS A 71 -2.27 29.75 26.05
CA LYS A 71 -2.27 30.93 26.93
C LYS A 71 -1.27 32.02 26.50
N THR A 72 -0.34 31.70 25.60
CA THR A 72 0.71 32.63 25.16
C THR A 72 0.63 32.88 23.66
N LYS A 73 0.99 34.10 23.20
CA LYS A 73 1.05 34.40 21.76
C LYS A 73 2.02 33.49 21.00
N LYS A 74 3.16 33.16 21.63
CA LYS A 74 4.16 32.25 21.06
C LYS A 74 3.61 30.83 20.88
N GLY A 75 2.90 30.31 21.88
CA GLY A 75 2.27 28.99 21.79
C GLY A 75 1.11 28.95 20.80
N GLN A 76 0.27 29.99 20.73
CA GLN A 76 -0.76 30.11 19.70
C GLN A 76 -0.16 30.11 18.28
N ALA A 77 0.94 30.83 18.07
CA ALA A 77 1.67 30.81 16.80
C ALA A 77 2.23 29.42 16.50
N LEU A 78 2.83 28.73 17.48
CA LEU A 78 3.35 27.37 17.32
C LEU A 78 2.25 26.38 16.90
N LEU A 79 1.06 26.46 17.51
CA LEU A 79 -0.10 25.61 17.22
C LEU A 79 -0.88 26.03 15.96
N SER A 80 -0.38 27.02 15.22
CA SER A 80 -1.03 27.48 13.99
C SER A 80 -0.71 26.55 12.81
N PRO A 81 -1.68 26.24 11.93
CA PRO A 81 -1.41 25.55 10.68
C PRO A 81 -0.43 26.32 9.80
N GLN A 82 -0.38 27.65 9.94
CA GLN A 82 0.63 28.48 9.26
C GLN A 82 2.07 28.14 9.66
N ASN A 83 2.31 27.35 10.71
CA ASN A 83 3.64 26.88 11.12
C ASN A 83 3.75 25.34 11.08
N GLY A 84 2.83 24.67 10.37
CA GLY A 84 2.85 23.22 10.15
C GLY A 84 2.07 22.40 11.17
N ALA A 85 1.36 23.04 12.11
CA ALA A 85 0.55 22.33 13.08
C ALA A 85 -0.71 21.74 12.44
N VAL A 86 -0.96 20.46 12.70
CA VAL A 86 -2.19 19.75 12.34
C VAL A 86 -2.99 19.54 13.61
N LYS A 87 -4.19 20.13 13.68
CA LYS A 87 -5.10 19.91 14.81
C LYS A 87 -5.77 18.55 14.68
N ILE A 88 -5.64 17.72 15.71
CA ILE A 88 -6.28 16.41 15.81
C ILE A 88 -7.60 16.60 16.56
N ASP A 89 -8.71 16.62 15.82
CA ASP A 89 -10.05 16.66 16.38
C ASP A 89 -10.95 15.59 15.76
N SER A 90 -12.21 15.50 16.22
CA SER A 90 -13.16 14.51 15.73
C SER A 90 -13.45 14.64 14.24
N SER A 91 -13.37 15.86 13.68
CA SER A 91 -13.59 16.09 12.25
C SER A 91 -12.42 15.54 11.43
N LEU A 92 -11.19 15.74 11.88
CA LEU A 92 -10.01 15.17 11.24
C LEU A 92 -10.03 13.64 11.30
N LEU A 93 -10.38 13.04 12.45
CA LEU A 93 -10.46 11.58 12.58
C LEU A 93 -11.55 10.96 11.70
N GLN A 94 -12.72 11.61 11.59
CA GLN A 94 -13.79 11.17 10.70
C GLN A 94 -13.40 11.29 9.23
N LEU A 95 -12.72 12.38 8.85
CA LEU A 95 -12.14 12.52 7.52
C LEU A 95 -11.12 11.40 7.27
N GLY A 96 -10.25 11.12 8.23
CA GLY A 96 -9.22 10.09 8.12
C GLY A 96 -9.80 8.71 7.86
N LYS A 97 -10.79 8.30 8.67
CA LYS A 97 -11.52 7.04 8.46
C LYS A 97 -12.20 7.01 7.09
N LYS A 98 -12.88 8.09 6.70
CA LYS A 98 -13.56 8.17 5.41
C LYS A 98 -12.56 8.05 4.24
N SER A 99 -11.47 8.82 4.28
CA SER A 99 -10.44 8.80 3.24
C SER A 99 -9.77 7.44 3.14
N PHE A 100 -9.44 6.80 4.26
CA PHE A 100 -8.85 5.46 4.25
C PHE A 100 -9.77 4.42 3.58
N TYR A 101 -11.09 4.55 3.76
CA TYR A 101 -12.09 3.67 3.15
C TYR A 101 -12.40 3.98 1.68
N GLU A 102 -12.55 5.25 1.34
CA GLU A 102 -13.27 5.67 0.13
C GLU A 102 -12.41 6.51 -0.82
N GLU A 103 -11.32 7.12 -0.34
CA GLU A 103 -10.50 8.01 -1.18
C GLU A 103 -9.62 7.22 -2.14
N THR A 104 -9.61 7.68 -3.38
CA THR A 104 -8.81 7.11 -4.48
C THR A 104 -7.86 8.14 -5.08
N PHE A 105 -7.99 9.43 -4.74
CA PHE A 105 -7.27 10.54 -5.35
C PHE A 105 -7.32 10.49 -6.89
N GLY A 106 -8.47 10.13 -7.44
CA GLY A 106 -8.69 10.05 -8.89
C GLY A 106 -8.08 8.83 -9.60
N ASN A 107 -7.47 7.89 -8.87
CA ASN A 107 -6.75 6.76 -9.50
C ASN A 107 -7.61 5.81 -10.34
N GLU A 108 -8.93 5.89 -10.27
CA GLU A 108 -9.83 5.23 -11.19
C GLU A 108 -9.57 5.62 -12.66
N GLY A 109 -9.05 6.83 -12.92
CA GLY A 109 -8.62 7.26 -14.24
C GLY A 109 -7.46 6.40 -14.76
N PHE A 110 -6.43 6.18 -13.94
CA PHE A 110 -5.30 5.35 -14.35
C PHE A 110 -5.69 3.87 -14.39
N ILE A 111 -6.24 3.35 -13.29
CA ILE A 111 -6.52 1.92 -13.10
C ILE A 111 -7.56 1.41 -14.10
N THR A 112 -8.67 2.14 -14.30
CA THR A 112 -9.72 1.72 -15.24
C THR A 112 -9.42 2.17 -16.66
N ASP A 113 -8.97 3.39 -16.91
CA ASP A 113 -8.96 3.92 -18.29
C ASP A 113 -7.63 3.78 -19.01
N ILE A 114 -6.51 3.86 -18.30
CA ILE A 114 -5.17 3.76 -18.90
C ILE A 114 -4.67 2.33 -18.85
N MET A 115 -4.59 1.74 -17.66
CA MET A 115 -4.16 0.36 -17.47
C MET A 115 -5.23 -0.64 -17.95
N GLY A 116 -6.51 -0.34 -17.73
CA GLY A 116 -7.60 -1.24 -18.12
C GLY A 116 -7.69 -2.48 -17.27
N ALA A 117 -7.61 -2.34 -15.94
CA ALA A 117 -7.71 -3.44 -14.98
C ALA A 117 -8.97 -4.31 -15.17
N PHE A 118 -10.02 -3.73 -15.75
CA PHE A 118 -11.33 -4.35 -15.94
C PHE A 118 -11.72 -4.56 -17.40
N ASP A 119 -10.79 -4.32 -18.33
CA ASP A 119 -10.97 -4.48 -19.79
C ASP A 119 -10.38 -5.79 -20.33
N GLY A 120 -9.79 -6.62 -19.44
CA GLY A 120 -9.25 -7.94 -19.75
C GLY A 120 -10.20 -9.09 -19.39
N PRO A 121 -9.70 -10.25 -18.92
CA PRO A 121 -10.55 -11.39 -18.56
C PRO A 121 -11.30 -11.18 -17.23
N ILE A 122 -10.86 -10.26 -16.37
CA ILE A 122 -11.59 -9.81 -15.19
C ILE A 122 -12.34 -8.53 -15.55
N THR A 123 -13.63 -8.48 -15.28
CA THR A 123 -14.49 -7.34 -15.64
C THR A 123 -15.34 -6.92 -14.44
N LEU A 124 -15.74 -5.64 -14.37
CA LEU A 124 -16.64 -5.15 -13.31
C LEU A 124 -17.95 -5.96 -13.23
N PRO A 125 -18.62 -6.32 -14.34
CA PRO A 125 -19.80 -7.20 -14.28
C PRO A 125 -19.53 -8.57 -13.65
N ASN A 126 -18.39 -9.20 -13.95
CA ASN A 126 -18.06 -10.50 -13.38
C ASN A 126 -17.69 -10.41 -11.90
N ILE A 127 -17.06 -9.31 -11.47
CA ILE A 127 -16.84 -9.02 -10.04
C ILE A 127 -18.19 -8.86 -9.34
N GLN A 128 -19.10 -8.05 -9.89
CA GLN A 128 -20.44 -7.85 -9.31
C GLN A 128 -21.25 -9.15 -9.25
N LYS A 129 -21.16 -9.99 -10.29
CA LYS A 129 -21.75 -11.34 -10.31
C LYS A 129 -21.20 -12.18 -9.16
N ALA A 130 -19.87 -12.25 -9.01
CA ALA A 130 -19.22 -13.01 -7.94
C ALA A 130 -19.64 -12.51 -6.55
N VAL A 131 -19.71 -11.19 -6.33
CA VAL A 131 -20.18 -10.62 -5.06
C VAL A 131 -21.63 -11.01 -4.78
N LYS A 132 -22.51 -10.96 -5.79
CA LYS A 132 -23.91 -11.36 -5.64
C LYS A 132 -24.06 -12.85 -5.29
N GLU A 133 -23.23 -13.72 -5.87
CA GLU A 133 -23.18 -15.15 -5.57
C GLU A 133 -22.80 -15.45 -4.11
N LEU A 134 -22.18 -14.50 -3.39
CA LEU A 134 -21.89 -14.67 -1.95
C LEU A 134 -23.15 -14.59 -1.09
N GLU A 135 -24.25 -14.03 -1.59
CA GLU A 135 -25.52 -13.88 -0.85
C GLU A 135 -25.34 -13.19 0.52
N GLY A 136 -24.39 -12.25 0.60
CA GLY A 136 -24.05 -11.53 1.82
C GLY A 136 -23.22 -12.30 2.85
N LYS A 137 -22.73 -13.51 2.54
CA LYS A 137 -21.87 -14.31 3.45
C LYS A 137 -20.49 -13.67 3.69
N GLY A 138 -20.00 -12.89 2.73
CA GLY A 138 -18.64 -12.35 2.73
C GLY A 138 -17.58 -13.40 2.39
N THR A 139 -16.35 -12.95 2.10
CA THR A 139 -15.21 -13.80 1.76
C THR A 139 -13.89 -13.05 1.98
N THR A 140 -12.81 -13.78 2.27
CA THR A 140 -11.42 -13.29 2.27
C THR A 140 -10.74 -13.44 0.90
N ASN A 141 -11.45 -13.98 -0.08
CA ASN A 141 -10.93 -14.18 -1.42
C ASN A 141 -12.10 -14.33 -2.38
N LEU A 142 -12.47 -13.24 -3.04
CA LEU A 142 -13.53 -13.25 -4.05
C LEU A 142 -13.04 -14.00 -5.28
N GLN A 143 -13.65 -15.15 -5.56
CA GLN A 143 -13.36 -15.90 -6.76
C GLN A 143 -14.17 -15.38 -7.94
N VAL A 144 -13.47 -14.85 -8.95
CA VAL A 144 -14.11 -14.22 -10.11
C VAL A 144 -14.00 -15.12 -11.34
N GLU A 145 -15.11 -15.29 -12.05
CA GLU A 145 -15.16 -16.04 -13.30
C GLU A 145 -14.54 -15.21 -14.44
N LEU A 146 -13.66 -15.81 -15.25
CA LEU A 146 -13.03 -15.13 -16.38
C LEU A 146 -14.00 -14.95 -17.56
N ALA A 147 -14.11 -13.73 -18.06
CA ALA A 147 -14.98 -13.38 -19.18
C ALA A 147 -14.53 -13.97 -20.53
N ASN A 148 -13.21 -14.11 -20.72
CA ASN A 148 -12.59 -14.55 -21.97
C ASN A 148 -11.38 -15.46 -21.70
N THR A 149 -11.02 -16.28 -22.69
CA THR A 149 -9.78 -17.06 -22.64
C THR A 149 -8.61 -16.17 -23.02
N VAL A 150 -7.56 -16.17 -22.21
CA VAL A 150 -6.33 -15.40 -22.44
C VAL A 150 -5.10 -16.27 -22.24
N THR A 151 -4.01 -15.93 -22.92
CA THR A 151 -2.70 -16.55 -22.69
C THR A 151 -1.73 -15.47 -22.29
N ILE A 152 -1.23 -15.57 -21.06
CA ILE A 152 -0.42 -14.54 -20.40
C ILE A 152 0.80 -15.24 -19.83
N GLY A 153 1.98 -14.75 -20.21
CA GLY A 153 3.25 -15.36 -19.82
C GLY A 153 3.37 -16.86 -20.11
N GLY A 154 2.79 -17.32 -21.21
CA GLY A 154 2.79 -18.73 -21.62
C GLY A 154 1.78 -19.62 -20.86
N LYS A 155 1.00 -19.05 -19.93
CA LYS A 155 -0.07 -19.75 -19.23
C LYS A 155 -1.42 -19.38 -19.85
N THR A 156 -2.21 -20.39 -20.23
CA THR A 156 -3.57 -20.17 -20.74
C THR A 156 -4.59 -20.24 -19.60
N PHE A 157 -5.36 -19.18 -19.46
CA PHE A 157 -6.49 -19.07 -18.55
C PHE A 157 -7.78 -19.15 -19.35
N LYS A 158 -8.57 -20.20 -19.14
CA LYS A 158 -9.79 -20.45 -19.91
C LYS A 158 -10.94 -19.58 -19.41
N LYS A 159 -11.75 -19.07 -20.34
CA LYS A 159 -13.07 -18.48 -20.06
C LYS A 159 -13.90 -19.40 -19.14
N GLY A 160 -14.64 -18.81 -18.22
CA GLY A 160 -15.49 -19.55 -17.28
C GLY A 160 -14.76 -20.14 -16.06
N ARG A 161 -13.41 -20.14 -16.06
CA ARG A 161 -12.64 -20.53 -14.88
C ARG A 161 -12.81 -19.47 -13.79
N LYS A 162 -13.04 -19.89 -12.55
CA LYS A 162 -12.92 -19.02 -11.37
C LYS A 162 -11.45 -18.90 -10.95
N VAL A 163 -11.00 -17.69 -10.65
CA VAL A 163 -9.64 -17.41 -10.17
C VAL A 163 -9.68 -16.72 -8.81
N ASP A 164 -8.66 -16.99 -7.99
CA ASP A 164 -8.45 -16.30 -6.72
C ASP A 164 -7.93 -14.89 -6.99
N THR A 165 -8.70 -13.88 -6.56
CA THR A 165 -8.31 -12.47 -6.69
C THR A 165 -7.68 -11.94 -5.40
N GLY A 166 -7.95 -12.57 -4.25
CA GLY A 166 -7.62 -12.03 -2.93
C GLY A 166 -8.37 -10.75 -2.58
N LEU A 167 -9.47 -10.46 -3.29
CA LEU A 167 -10.33 -9.32 -2.98
C LEU A 167 -11.32 -9.71 -1.87
N ASP A 168 -11.40 -8.87 -0.84
CA ASP A 168 -12.22 -9.12 0.34
C ASP A 168 -13.62 -8.53 0.21
N VAL A 169 -14.61 -9.26 0.74
CA VAL A 169 -15.99 -8.79 0.87
C VAL A 169 -16.46 -9.05 2.29
N ALA A 170 -16.79 -7.97 3.02
CA ALA A 170 -17.31 -8.10 4.37
C ALA A 170 -18.74 -8.67 4.37
N LYS A 171 -19.05 -9.48 5.39
CA LYS A 171 -20.38 -10.06 5.58
C LYS A 171 -21.45 -8.96 5.67
N GLY A 172 -22.57 -9.19 5.00
CA GLY A 172 -23.69 -8.25 4.92
C GLY A 172 -23.48 -7.09 3.94
N THR A 173 -22.36 -7.06 3.21
CA THR A 173 -22.06 -6.04 2.20
C THR A 173 -22.08 -6.62 0.79
N ASN A 174 -22.33 -5.76 -0.19
CA ASN A 174 -22.23 -6.08 -1.63
C ASN A 174 -21.10 -5.28 -2.29
N LYS A 175 -20.07 -4.93 -1.52
CA LYS A 175 -18.95 -4.09 -1.96
C LYS A 175 -17.66 -4.81 -1.65
N VAL A 176 -16.75 -4.80 -2.63
CA VAL A 176 -15.37 -5.23 -2.41
C VAL A 176 -14.66 -4.18 -1.56
N LEU A 177 -13.98 -4.61 -0.50
CA LEU A 177 -13.21 -3.71 0.35
C LEU A 177 -12.11 -3.05 -0.47
N GLY A 178 -11.99 -1.74 -0.35
CA GLY A 178 -10.90 -1.02 -1.01
C GLY A 178 -11.06 -0.78 -2.50
N MET A 179 -12.21 -1.12 -3.11
CA MET A 179 -12.48 -0.90 -4.53
C MET A 179 -13.68 0.03 -4.75
N PRO A 180 -13.57 1.34 -4.46
CA PRO A 180 -14.64 2.30 -4.72
C PRO A 180 -14.99 2.35 -6.21
N ILE A 181 -16.29 2.32 -6.52
CA ILE A 181 -16.81 2.41 -7.89
C ILE A 181 -17.52 3.75 -8.07
N LYS A 182 -17.11 4.52 -9.09
CA LYS A 182 -17.70 5.80 -9.46
C LYS A 182 -18.22 5.76 -10.90
N TYR A 183 -19.27 6.53 -11.19
CA TYR A 183 -19.72 6.76 -12.57
C TYR A 183 -19.17 8.09 -13.05
N SER A 184 -18.36 8.08 -14.10
CA SER A 184 -17.74 9.28 -14.67
C SER A 184 -17.48 9.07 -16.15
N GLU A 185 -17.58 10.14 -16.95
CA GLU A 185 -17.38 10.11 -18.41
C GLU A 185 -18.22 9.02 -19.13
N GLY A 186 -19.46 8.83 -18.67
CA GLY A 186 -20.40 7.90 -19.29
C GLY A 186 -20.18 6.42 -18.95
N LYS A 187 -19.23 6.07 -18.06
CA LYS A 187 -18.97 4.68 -17.67
C LYS A 187 -18.67 4.50 -16.17
N MET A 188 -18.81 3.26 -15.72
CA MET A 188 -18.37 2.86 -14.38
C MET A 188 -16.84 2.72 -14.37
N LYS A 189 -16.20 3.34 -13.39
CA LYS A 189 -14.77 3.23 -13.12
C LYS A 189 -14.57 2.77 -11.70
N ALA A 190 -13.59 1.90 -11.48
CA ALA A 190 -13.20 1.49 -10.15
C ALA A 190 -11.76 1.92 -9.87
N GLY A 191 -11.56 2.48 -8.69
CA GLY A 191 -10.26 2.85 -8.16
C GLY A 191 -9.87 1.93 -7.01
N ILE A 192 -8.74 2.24 -6.38
CA ILE A 192 -8.22 1.54 -5.21
C ILE A 192 -8.04 2.53 -4.06
N SER A 193 -8.59 2.23 -2.89
CA SER A 193 -8.31 2.94 -1.64
C SER A 193 -7.37 2.12 -0.74
N CYS A 194 -6.90 2.71 0.36
CA CYS A 194 -6.00 2.05 1.31
C CYS A 194 -6.54 0.70 1.82
N LEU A 195 -7.87 0.58 1.93
CA LEU A 195 -8.56 -0.62 2.39
C LEU A 195 -8.31 -1.88 1.55
N ALA A 196 -7.88 -1.75 0.29
CA ALA A 196 -7.65 -2.93 -0.55
C ALA A 196 -6.45 -3.75 -0.05
N CYS A 197 -5.49 -3.04 0.55
CA CYS A 197 -4.22 -3.58 1.03
C CYS A 197 -4.18 -3.64 2.57
N HIS A 198 -4.67 -2.61 3.26
CA HIS A 198 -4.45 -2.41 4.70
C HIS A 198 -5.69 -2.68 5.56
N ALA A 199 -6.60 -3.51 5.05
CA ALA A 199 -7.65 -4.13 5.82
C ALA A 199 -7.91 -5.52 5.24
N THR A 200 -8.44 -6.41 6.09
CA THR A 200 -8.96 -7.70 5.64
C THR A 200 -10.26 -8.02 6.36
N VAL A 201 -10.84 -9.20 6.11
CA VAL A 201 -11.95 -9.73 6.89
C VAL A 201 -11.53 -10.92 7.72
N ASP A 202 -12.04 -11.00 8.94
CA ASP A 202 -11.82 -12.14 9.81
C ASP A 202 -12.31 -13.44 9.16
N SER A 203 -11.51 -14.50 9.23
CA SER A 203 -11.80 -15.76 8.52
C SER A 203 -13.06 -16.46 9.07
N ASN A 204 -13.43 -16.22 10.32
CA ASN A 204 -14.59 -16.85 10.97
C ASN A 204 -15.85 -15.97 10.87
N SER A 205 -15.79 -14.76 11.40
CA SER A 205 -16.91 -13.82 11.51
C SER A 205 -17.18 -13.05 10.21
N LYS A 206 -16.19 -12.99 9.30
CA LYS A 206 -16.22 -12.22 8.05
C LYS A 206 -16.47 -10.72 8.27
N GLN A 207 -16.14 -10.21 9.46
CA GLN A 207 -16.15 -8.79 9.79
C GLN A 207 -14.82 -8.14 9.41
N ILE A 208 -14.84 -6.84 9.13
CA ILE A 208 -13.63 -6.08 8.77
C ILE A 208 -12.68 -6.02 9.97
N ILE A 209 -11.40 -6.31 9.72
CA ILE A 209 -10.29 -6.02 10.62
C ILE A 209 -9.53 -4.83 10.03
N GLU A 210 -9.78 -3.65 10.58
CA GLU A 210 -9.09 -2.41 10.17
C GLU A 210 -7.60 -2.51 10.56
N GLY A 211 -6.71 -2.26 9.61
CA GLY A 211 -5.27 -2.23 9.82
C GLY A 211 -4.53 -3.56 9.62
N ALA A 212 -5.22 -4.71 9.66
CA ALA A 212 -4.59 -5.97 9.28
C ALA A 212 -4.35 -6.02 7.76
N PRO A 213 -3.19 -6.52 7.29
CA PRO A 213 -2.86 -6.55 5.88
C PRO A 213 -3.70 -7.61 5.13
N ASN A 214 -4.06 -7.31 3.89
CA ASN A 214 -4.61 -8.28 2.96
C ASN A 214 -3.49 -9.21 2.45
N SER A 215 -3.27 -10.29 3.20
CA SER A 215 -2.16 -11.23 2.98
C SER A 215 -2.31 -12.11 1.73
N ASP A 216 -3.43 -12.07 1.02
CA ASP A 216 -3.63 -12.88 -0.18
C ASP A 216 -4.12 -12.11 -1.42
N LEU A 217 -4.14 -10.77 -1.38
CA LEU A 217 -4.38 -9.92 -2.55
C LEU A 217 -3.47 -10.34 -3.71
N ASN A 218 -4.08 -10.70 -4.85
CA ASN A 218 -3.35 -11.21 -5.99
C ASN A 218 -3.02 -10.10 -6.99
N ALA A 219 -2.30 -9.06 -6.53
CA ALA A 219 -2.02 -7.86 -7.32
C ALA A 219 -1.30 -8.18 -8.64
N GLY A 220 -0.31 -9.08 -8.61
CA GLY A 220 0.42 -9.50 -9.81
C GLY A 220 -0.48 -10.12 -10.89
N LEU A 221 -1.43 -10.98 -10.51
CA LEU A 221 -2.41 -11.55 -11.44
C LEU A 221 -3.35 -10.48 -11.99
N LEU A 222 -3.85 -9.58 -11.12
CA LEU A 222 -4.77 -8.51 -11.52
C LEU A 222 -4.12 -7.55 -12.52
N ILE A 223 -2.84 -7.20 -12.32
CA ILE A 223 -2.07 -6.38 -13.27
C ILE A 223 -1.84 -7.15 -14.58
N ALA A 224 -1.44 -8.43 -14.51
CA ALA A 224 -1.23 -9.25 -15.71
C ALA A 224 -2.51 -9.42 -16.54
N PHE A 225 -3.67 -9.37 -15.89
CA PHE A 225 -4.98 -9.43 -16.55
C PHE A 225 -5.46 -8.09 -17.08
N ALA A 226 -4.76 -6.99 -16.79
CA ALA A 226 -5.11 -5.71 -17.36
C ALA A 226 -4.85 -5.70 -18.88
N LYS A 227 -5.50 -4.78 -19.59
CA LYS A 227 -5.34 -4.63 -21.04
C LYS A 227 -4.01 -3.97 -21.44
N ASN A 228 -3.42 -3.21 -20.53
CA ASN A 228 -2.18 -2.45 -20.67
C ASN A 228 -1.34 -2.57 -19.40
N SER A 229 -0.98 -3.79 -19.02
CA SER A 229 -0.07 -4.12 -17.92
C SER A 229 1.29 -3.45 -18.11
N ALA A 230 1.73 -3.18 -19.34
CA ALA A 230 2.95 -2.45 -19.65
C ALA A 230 2.99 -1.04 -19.04
N ALA A 231 1.84 -0.46 -18.66
CA ALA A 231 1.81 0.77 -17.86
C ALA A 231 2.57 0.64 -16.52
N TYR A 232 2.75 -0.57 -16.01
CA TYR A 232 3.48 -0.88 -14.77
C TYR A 232 4.94 -1.30 -14.98
N PHE A 233 5.52 -1.16 -16.19
CA PHE A 233 6.85 -1.71 -16.51
C PHE A 233 7.99 -1.27 -15.56
N THR A 234 7.88 -0.09 -14.93
CA THR A 234 8.89 0.43 -13.99
C THR A 234 8.98 -0.35 -12.68
N HIS A 235 8.02 -1.23 -12.38
CA HIS A 235 8.01 -2.10 -11.22
C HIS A 235 8.55 -3.52 -11.54
N THR A 236 9.10 -3.72 -12.73
CA THR A 236 9.50 -5.04 -13.23
C THR A 236 10.96 -5.04 -13.66
N ASP A 237 11.53 -6.22 -13.96
CA ASP A 237 12.94 -6.36 -14.40
C ASP A 237 13.22 -5.88 -15.83
N ILE A 238 12.39 -4.97 -16.34
CA ILE A 238 12.59 -4.32 -17.64
C ILE A 238 13.68 -3.26 -17.47
N SER A 239 14.94 -3.70 -17.36
CA SER A 239 16.11 -2.83 -17.16
C SER A 239 16.36 -1.82 -18.29
N SER A 240 15.82 -2.06 -19.49
CA SER A 240 15.91 -1.12 -20.61
C SER A 240 14.81 -1.37 -21.65
N LEU A 241 14.21 -0.29 -22.15
CA LEU A 241 13.25 -0.35 -23.25
C LEU A 241 13.88 -0.67 -24.61
N LYS A 242 15.21 -0.51 -24.76
CA LYS A 242 15.91 -0.68 -26.05
C LYS A 242 15.63 -2.02 -26.73
N LYS A 243 15.50 -3.10 -25.95
CA LYS A 243 15.21 -4.46 -26.46
C LYS A 243 13.84 -4.58 -27.13
N TYR A 244 12.93 -3.64 -26.85
CA TYR A 244 11.56 -3.62 -27.36
C TYR A 244 11.38 -2.57 -28.46
N MET A 245 12.33 -1.67 -28.67
CA MET A 245 12.30 -0.59 -29.67
C MET A 245 12.71 -1.09 -31.06
N ASN A 246 12.00 -2.10 -31.58
CA ASN A 246 12.25 -2.70 -32.89
C ASN A 246 11.19 -2.32 -33.95
N ASN A 247 10.16 -1.56 -33.57
CA ASN A 247 9.12 -1.10 -34.47
C ASN A 247 9.44 0.30 -35.00
N PHE A 248 10.31 0.37 -36.00
CA PHE A 248 10.75 1.64 -36.61
C PHE A 248 9.62 2.46 -37.26
N ASN A 249 8.43 1.88 -37.41
CA ASN A 249 7.26 2.60 -37.88
C ASN A 249 6.54 3.35 -36.76
N HIS A 250 6.91 3.19 -35.48
CA HIS A 250 6.31 3.89 -34.35
C HIS A 250 7.27 4.95 -33.82
N THR A 251 7.43 6.05 -34.57
CA THR A 251 8.33 7.14 -34.18
C THR A 251 7.60 8.29 -33.52
N ILE A 252 8.31 8.95 -32.62
CA ILE A 252 7.86 10.16 -31.92
C ILE A 252 8.96 11.20 -31.89
N LYS A 253 8.58 12.44 -31.58
CA LYS A 253 9.51 13.49 -31.18
C LYS A 253 9.79 13.41 -29.69
N THR A 254 11.06 13.45 -29.31
CA THR A 254 11.53 13.51 -27.92
C THR A 254 11.44 14.92 -27.36
N SER A 255 11.73 15.08 -26.06
CA SER A 255 11.77 16.40 -25.44
C SER A 255 12.79 17.36 -26.07
N ASP A 256 13.85 16.84 -26.70
CA ASP A 256 14.87 17.60 -27.43
C ASP A 256 14.66 17.62 -28.96
N ASP A 257 13.43 17.34 -29.42
CA ASP A 257 12.98 17.37 -30.82
C ASP A 257 13.69 16.38 -31.78
N LYS A 258 14.48 15.47 -31.21
CA LYS A 258 15.01 14.31 -31.92
C LYS A 258 13.91 13.29 -32.16
N THR A 259 14.20 12.32 -33.02
CA THR A 259 13.30 11.21 -33.31
C THR A 259 13.66 10.01 -32.44
N ALA A 260 12.68 9.42 -31.77
CA ALA A 260 12.82 8.16 -31.04
C ALA A 260 11.75 7.16 -31.46
N VAL A 261 12.04 5.88 -31.24
CA VAL A 261 11.12 4.76 -31.49
C VAL A 261 10.46 4.36 -30.18
N LEU A 262 9.13 4.17 -30.19
CA LEU A 262 8.42 3.58 -29.06
C LEU A 262 8.58 2.05 -29.04
N PRO A 263 8.58 1.43 -27.84
CA PRO A 263 8.68 -0.01 -27.74
C PRO A 263 7.47 -0.69 -28.39
N ASN A 264 7.69 -1.86 -29.01
CA ASN A 264 6.64 -2.71 -29.52
C ASN A 264 5.66 -3.05 -28.38
N PRO A 265 4.39 -2.62 -28.47
CA PRO A 265 3.46 -2.74 -27.35
C PRO A 265 3.29 -4.18 -26.87
N LYS A 266 3.10 -5.12 -27.80
CA LYS A 266 2.86 -6.53 -27.49
C LYS A 266 4.07 -7.19 -26.84
N MET A 267 5.27 -6.93 -27.34
CA MET A 267 6.48 -7.55 -26.78
C MET A 267 6.79 -7.04 -25.38
N LEU A 268 6.52 -5.75 -25.11
CA LEU A 268 6.69 -5.18 -23.78
C LEU A 268 5.64 -5.72 -22.81
N GLU A 269 4.36 -5.72 -23.22
CA GLU A 269 3.24 -6.30 -22.45
C GLU A 269 3.54 -7.76 -22.06
N ASP A 270 3.90 -8.60 -23.04
CA ASP A 270 4.23 -10.01 -22.81
C ASP A 270 5.39 -10.19 -21.81
N ALA A 271 6.35 -9.25 -21.76
CA ALA A 271 7.47 -9.29 -20.84
C ALA A 271 7.08 -8.83 -19.42
N VAL A 272 6.26 -7.79 -19.31
CA VAL A 272 5.71 -7.31 -18.04
C VAL A 272 4.79 -8.36 -17.44
N ASP A 273 3.86 -8.91 -18.21
CA ASP A 273 2.96 -10.01 -17.82
C ASP A 273 3.71 -11.21 -17.24
N ARG A 274 4.76 -11.67 -17.92
CA ARG A 274 5.62 -12.76 -17.42
C ARG A 274 6.27 -12.44 -16.09
N ASN A 275 6.58 -11.17 -15.84
CA ASN A 275 7.21 -10.73 -14.62
C ASN A 275 6.20 -10.67 -13.47
N VAL A 276 5.11 -9.91 -13.63
CA VAL A 276 4.10 -9.70 -12.58
C VAL A 276 3.35 -10.98 -12.21
N LEU A 277 3.20 -11.95 -13.12
CA LEU A 277 2.64 -13.27 -12.81
C LEU A 277 3.47 -14.10 -11.81
N LYS A 278 4.71 -13.69 -11.53
CA LYS A 278 5.57 -14.33 -10.53
C LYS A 278 5.39 -13.74 -9.14
N TRP A 279 4.75 -12.56 -9.03
CA TRP A 279 4.54 -11.91 -7.75
C TRP A 279 3.66 -12.79 -6.85
N PRO A 280 4.10 -13.08 -5.62
CA PRO A 280 3.27 -13.80 -4.68
C PRO A 280 2.03 -13.01 -4.26
N LYS A 281 0.97 -13.73 -3.89
CA LYS A 281 -0.23 -13.13 -3.26
C LYS A 281 0.16 -12.44 -1.96
N GLY A 282 -0.46 -11.30 -1.65
CA GLY A 282 -0.12 -10.49 -0.47
C GLY A 282 1.12 -9.62 -0.62
N ASN A 283 1.77 -9.66 -1.78
CA ASN A 283 2.91 -8.81 -2.11
C ASN A 283 2.53 -7.80 -3.21
N PHE A 284 3.10 -6.61 -3.10
CA PHE A 284 2.96 -5.54 -4.09
C PHE A 284 4.26 -4.76 -4.19
N ASP A 285 4.63 -4.35 -5.40
CA ASP A 285 5.78 -3.48 -5.58
C ASP A 285 5.36 -2.01 -5.54
N SER A 286 5.78 -1.31 -4.49
CA SER A 286 5.51 0.11 -4.27
C SER A 286 6.67 1.03 -4.66
N THR A 287 7.66 0.51 -5.39
CA THR A 287 8.82 1.26 -5.86
C THR A 287 9.04 1.07 -7.35
N ILE A 288 9.53 2.12 -8.00
CA ILE A 288 9.66 2.19 -9.47
C ILE A 288 11.10 2.02 -9.93
N ASP A 289 11.91 1.17 -9.31
CA ASP A 289 13.36 1.12 -9.56
C ASP A 289 13.78 0.29 -10.80
N MET A 290 12.81 -0.22 -11.56
CA MET A 290 12.97 -1.16 -12.67
C MET A 290 13.59 -2.50 -12.23
N LYS A 291 13.25 -2.92 -11.01
CA LYS A 291 13.47 -4.27 -10.48
C LYS A 291 12.13 -4.83 -10.01
N SER A 292 11.99 -6.14 -10.09
CA SER A 292 10.82 -6.85 -9.58
C SER A 292 11.09 -7.31 -8.14
N ASN A 293 10.84 -6.46 -7.15
CA ASN A 293 11.13 -6.78 -5.75
C ASN A 293 9.91 -6.58 -4.82
N PRO A 294 8.72 -7.10 -5.17
CA PRO A 294 7.49 -6.84 -4.45
C PRO A 294 7.60 -7.25 -2.97
N ALA A 295 7.26 -6.32 -2.08
CA ALA A 295 7.30 -6.55 -0.64
C ALA A 295 5.92 -7.00 -0.14
N GLN A 296 5.88 -7.66 1.00
CA GLN A 296 4.64 -7.95 1.71
C GLN A 296 3.90 -6.63 2.00
N ILE A 297 2.58 -6.64 1.86
CA ILE A 297 1.75 -5.52 2.28
C ILE A 297 1.89 -5.35 3.80
N PRO A 298 2.37 -4.20 4.31
CA PRO A 298 2.49 -3.98 5.74
C PRO A 298 1.13 -3.73 6.37
N ASP A 299 1.03 -3.93 7.68
CA ASP A 299 -0.15 -3.54 8.46
C ASP A 299 -0.26 -2.02 8.60
N SER A 300 -1.36 -1.55 9.20
CA SER A 300 -1.57 -0.15 9.60
C SER A 300 -1.74 0.03 11.12
N PHE A 301 -1.16 -0.86 11.93
CA PHE A 301 -1.02 -0.66 13.38
C PHE A 301 0.15 0.30 13.67
N THR A 302 -0.02 1.54 13.23
CA THR A 302 1.08 2.52 13.03
C THR A 302 1.60 3.22 14.28
N LEU A 303 0.86 3.15 15.39
CA LEU A 303 1.24 3.86 16.61
C LEU A 303 2.56 3.30 17.16
N GLY A 304 3.59 4.15 17.23
CA GLY A 304 4.91 3.77 17.73
C GLY A 304 5.82 3.05 16.73
N ASP A 305 5.33 2.69 15.54
CA ASP A 305 6.04 1.86 14.55
C ASP A 305 6.92 2.64 13.55
N PHE A 306 7.22 3.91 13.85
CA PHE A 306 8.07 4.76 13.01
C PHE A 306 9.54 4.29 12.99
N PRO A 307 10.34 4.63 11.97
CA PRO A 307 9.92 5.20 10.69
C PRO A 307 9.12 4.21 9.84
N TYR A 308 8.34 4.73 8.88
CA TYR A 308 7.36 3.95 8.12
C TYR A 308 7.89 3.48 6.75
N GLY A 309 7.21 2.47 6.20
CA GLY A 309 7.67 1.70 5.03
C GLY A 309 8.78 0.72 5.38
N TRP A 310 8.95 -0.36 4.59
CA TRP A 310 9.93 -1.40 4.91
C TRP A 310 11.37 -0.89 5.03
N SER A 311 11.78 0.05 4.17
CA SER A 311 13.11 0.67 4.25
C SER A 311 13.22 1.74 5.34
N GLY A 312 12.11 2.21 5.92
CA GLY A 312 12.06 3.33 6.85
C GLY A 312 12.16 4.71 6.19
N HIS A 313 11.93 4.84 4.88
CA HIS A 313 12.07 6.12 4.16
C HIS A 313 11.10 7.21 4.63
N ALA A 314 9.93 6.83 5.12
CA ALA A 314 8.91 7.76 5.60
C ALA A 314 9.16 8.07 7.08
N MET A 315 10.10 8.99 7.33
CA MET A 315 10.60 9.34 8.67
C MET A 315 10.40 10.83 9.04
N ALA A 316 9.97 11.65 8.10
CA ALA A 316 9.93 13.11 8.23
C ALA A 316 8.53 13.64 7.91
N GLY A 317 8.16 14.77 8.52
CA GLY A 317 6.88 15.41 8.30
C GLY A 317 5.82 15.06 9.37
N PRO A 318 4.56 15.46 9.15
CA PRO A 318 3.47 15.20 10.10
C PRO A 318 3.36 13.73 10.49
N PHE A 319 2.99 13.47 11.75
CA PHE A 319 2.81 12.14 12.33
C PHE A 319 4.04 11.23 12.13
N LYS A 320 5.23 11.78 12.38
CA LYS A 320 6.55 11.11 12.23
C LYS A 320 6.82 10.56 10.83
N GLY A 321 6.19 11.17 9.83
CA GLY A 321 6.28 10.76 8.42
C GLY A 321 5.21 9.78 7.96
N LEU A 322 4.22 9.43 8.80
CA LEU A 322 3.11 8.57 8.34
C LEU A 322 2.33 9.21 7.18
N SER A 323 2.20 10.53 7.17
CA SER A 323 1.57 11.24 6.05
C SER A 323 2.37 11.12 4.75
N THR A 324 3.69 11.05 4.83
CA THR A 324 4.57 10.77 3.69
C THR A 324 4.41 9.33 3.20
N PHE A 325 4.25 8.38 4.11
CA PHE A 325 4.00 6.98 3.73
C PHE A 325 2.68 6.83 2.96
N ASN A 326 1.59 7.42 3.49
CA ASN A 326 0.29 7.46 2.82
C ASN A 326 0.39 8.13 1.44
N ASN A 327 1.13 9.23 1.34
CA ASN A 327 1.34 9.96 0.10
C ASN A 327 1.97 9.10 -1.00
N ASN A 328 3.07 8.41 -0.68
CA ASN A 328 3.88 7.69 -1.66
C ASN A 328 3.06 6.69 -2.49
N VAL A 329 2.11 5.99 -1.87
CA VAL A 329 1.26 5.02 -2.58
C VAL A 329 0.36 5.69 -3.62
N HIS A 330 -0.26 6.83 -3.27
CA HIS A 330 -1.22 7.52 -4.13
C HIS A 330 -0.56 8.42 -5.18
N ALA A 331 0.60 8.98 -4.88
CA ALA A 331 1.31 9.88 -5.78
C ALA A 331 2.23 9.15 -6.77
N GLN A 332 2.70 7.93 -6.44
CA GLN A 332 3.58 7.15 -7.31
C GLN A 332 2.92 5.91 -7.92
N ASN A 333 2.31 5.06 -7.09
CA ASN A 333 2.02 3.69 -7.53
C ASN A 333 0.66 3.58 -8.22
N SER A 334 -0.34 4.33 -7.75
CA SER A 334 -1.66 4.29 -8.36
C SER A 334 -1.73 5.02 -9.71
N ASP A 335 -0.66 5.71 -10.12
CA ASP A 335 -0.50 6.31 -11.44
C ASP A 335 0.98 6.49 -11.83
N SER A 336 1.49 5.60 -12.68
CA SER A 336 2.87 5.67 -13.16
C SER A 336 3.20 6.92 -13.99
N LEU A 337 2.21 7.59 -14.61
CA LEU A 337 2.47 8.79 -15.42
C LEU A 337 2.98 9.97 -14.59
N SER A 338 2.73 9.96 -13.28
CA SER A 338 3.17 11.00 -12.35
C SER A 338 4.70 11.19 -12.35
N GLN A 339 5.44 10.17 -12.76
CA GLN A 339 6.90 10.11 -12.78
C GLN A 339 7.51 10.59 -14.10
N SER A 340 6.68 11.03 -15.05
CA SER A 340 7.11 11.46 -16.38
C SER A 340 8.16 12.58 -16.34
N GLU A 341 8.02 13.55 -15.44
CA GLU A 341 8.94 14.70 -15.32
C GLU A 341 10.33 14.33 -14.81
N VAL A 342 10.47 13.18 -14.14
CA VAL A 342 11.75 12.70 -13.56
C VAL A 342 12.22 11.38 -14.18
N SER A 343 11.53 10.93 -15.23
CA SER A 343 11.79 9.64 -15.90
C SER A 343 13.19 9.54 -16.50
N ARG A 344 13.80 10.67 -16.88
CA ARG A 344 15.17 10.69 -17.43
C ARG A 344 16.19 10.40 -16.35
N GLU A 345 16.08 11.01 -15.19
CA GLU A 345 17.03 10.85 -14.09
C GLU A 345 16.87 9.48 -13.41
N LEU A 346 15.63 9.03 -13.22
CA LEU A 346 15.32 7.75 -12.58
C LEU A 346 15.56 6.56 -13.51
N PHE A 347 15.20 6.65 -14.80
CA PHE A 347 15.17 5.49 -15.70
C PHE A 347 16.08 5.63 -16.91
N GLY A 348 16.64 6.81 -17.18
CA GLY A 348 17.34 7.08 -18.43
C GLY A 348 16.41 7.09 -19.64
N ILE A 349 15.11 7.34 -19.43
CA ILE A 349 14.08 7.36 -20.47
C ILE A 349 13.65 8.81 -20.69
N ASP A 350 13.61 9.24 -21.95
CA ASP A 350 13.07 10.57 -22.28
C ASP A 350 11.59 10.67 -21.89
N LYS A 351 11.14 11.83 -21.40
CA LYS A 351 9.75 12.05 -20.95
C LYS A 351 8.73 11.63 -22.01
N GLU A 352 8.98 11.96 -23.28
CA GLU A 352 8.05 11.62 -24.36
C GLU A 352 8.04 10.12 -24.63
N VAL A 353 9.19 9.46 -24.59
CA VAL A 353 9.28 8.00 -24.71
C VAL A 353 8.58 7.31 -23.54
N TYR A 354 8.74 7.83 -22.32
CA TYR A 354 8.11 7.30 -21.11
C TYR A 354 6.58 7.38 -21.21
N MET A 355 6.04 8.58 -21.44
CA MET A 355 4.60 8.80 -21.58
C MET A 355 4.03 8.04 -22.77
N GLY A 356 4.69 8.08 -23.92
CA GLY A 356 4.27 7.35 -25.12
C GLY A 356 4.25 5.84 -24.90
N THR A 357 5.19 5.28 -24.12
CA THR A 357 5.22 3.85 -23.77
C THR A 357 3.99 3.44 -22.97
N ILE A 358 3.58 4.25 -21.98
CA ILE A 358 2.42 3.98 -21.13
C ILE A 358 1.10 4.19 -21.91
N LEU A 359 1.02 5.25 -22.71
CA LEU A 359 -0.23 5.69 -23.35
C LEU A 359 -0.54 4.97 -24.66
N GLN A 360 0.44 4.42 -25.38
CA GLN A 360 0.21 3.79 -26.70
C GLN A 360 -0.77 2.61 -26.68
N SER A 361 -0.91 1.96 -25.52
CA SER A 361 -1.82 0.83 -25.29
C SER A 361 -2.99 1.15 -24.38
N ALA A 362 -3.19 2.43 -24.01
CA ALA A 362 -4.22 2.80 -23.04
C ALA A 362 -5.58 2.18 -23.37
N ALA A 363 -6.25 1.63 -22.35
CA ALA A 363 -7.44 0.80 -22.54
C ALA A 363 -8.62 1.58 -23.14
N ASN A 364 -8.85 2.79 -22.62
CA ASN A 364 -9.80 3.76 -23.13
C ASN A 364 -9.18 4.54 -24.30
N PRO A 365 -9.81 4.54 -25.50
CA PRO A 365 -9.32 5.28 -26.66
C PRO A 365 -9.05 6.78 -26.41
N LYS A 366 -9.76 7.41 -25.46
CA LYS A 366 -9.50 8.81 -25.07
C LYS A 366 -8.03 9.06 -24.70
N TYR A 367 -7.41 8.13 -23.97
CA TYR A 367 -6.03 8.27 -23.49
C TYR A 367 -5.00 7.59 -24.40
N ARG A 368 -5.43 6.95 -25.50
CA ARG A 368 -4.53 6.15 -26.34
C ARG A 368 -3.75 7.05 -27.30
N TYR A 369 -2.46 7.20 -27.03
CA TYR A 369 -1.56 7.94 -27.91
C TYR A 369 -1.30 7.15 -29.20
N ILE A 370 -1.38 7.81 -30.35
CA ILE A 370 -1.10 7.23 -31.66
C ILE A 370 0.20 7.85 -32.21
N PRO A 371 1.27 7.06 -32.42
CA PRO A 371 2.53 7.56 -32.98
C PRO A 371 2.37 8.12 -34.39
N ASN A 372 3.33 8.96 -34.81
CA ASN A 372 3.39 9.62 -36.13
C ASN A 372 2.24 10.58 -36.49
N GLN A 373 1.38 10.98 -35.54
CA GLN A 373 0.35 11.99 -35.76
C GLN A 373 0.85 13.44 -35.59
N GLY A 374 2.17 13.65 -35.58
CA GLY A 374 2.80 14.97 -35.50
C GLY A 374 2.78 15.65 -34.13
N LYS A 375 2.12 15.06 -33.12
CA LYS A 375 2.13 15.54 -31.73
C LYS A 375 3.06 14.72 -30.85
N LYS A 376 3.75 15.36 -29.92
CA LYS A 376 4.46 14.67 -28.82
C LYS A 376 3.44 13.99 -27.87
N PRO A 377 3.79 12.87 -27.24
CA PRO A 377 2.97 12.23 -26.20
C PRO A 377 2.47 13.19 -25.11
N SER A 378 3.31 14.11 -24.62
CA SER A 378 2.92 15.11 -23.63
C SER A 378 1.90 16.12 -24.17
N GLU A 379 2.09 16.61 -25.40
CA GLU A 379 1.16 17.52 -26.08
C GLU A 379 -0.21 16.86 -26.34
N PHE A 380 -0.21 15.57 -26.70
CA PHE A 380 -1.43 14.80 -26.79
C PHE A 380 -2.14 14.70 -25.44
N PHE A 381 -1.40 14.36 -24.38
CA PHE A 381 -1.95 14.13 -23.06
C PHE A 381 -2.64 15.38 -22.48
N VAL A 382 -2.07 16.58 -22.69
CA VAL A 382 -2.68 17.86 -22.26
C VAL A 382 -4.11 18.04 -22.78
N ALA A 383 -4.43 17.52 -23.98
CA ALA A 383 -5.77 17.66 -24.55
C ALA A 383 -6.82 16.75 -23.89
N VAL A 384 -6.39 15.73 -23.13
CA VAL A 384 -7.26 14.71 -22.54
C VAL A 384 -7.10 14.56 -21.02
N ASP A 385 -6.17 15.33 -20.44
CA ASP A 385 -5.80 15.35 -19.03
C ASP A 385 -6.99 15.71 -18.12
N PRO A 386 -7.42 14.80 -17.21
CA PRO A 386 -8.49 15.08 -16.26
C PRO A 386 -8.04 15.98 -15.10
N THR A 387 -6.73 16.18 -14.91
CA THR A 387 -6.11 16.96 -13.83
C THR A 387 -5.09 17.98 -14.39
N PRO A 388 -5.55 18.99 -15.16
CA PRO A 388 -4.67 19.84 -15.96
C PRO A 388 -3.47 20.43 -15.21
N GLY A 389 -2.28 20.18 -15.76
CA GLY A 389 -1.03 20.80 -15.28
C GLY A 389 -0.37 20.08 -14.10
N ILE A 390 -0.94 18.97 -13.64
CA ILE A 390 -0.35 18.04 -12.69
C ILE A 390 0.15 16.80 -13.45
N PRO A 391 1.34 16.26 -13.14
CA PRO A 391 1.81 15.04 -13.81
C PRO A 391 0.88 13.86 -13.47
N GLY A 392 0.40 13.19 -14.51
CA GLY A 392 -0.51 12.05 -14.37
C GLY A 392 -1.99 12.42 -14.45
N VAL A 393 -2.85 11.56 -13.91
CA VAL A 393 -4.31 11.67 -13.85
C VAL A 393 -4.85 11.69 -12.42
N ASN A 394 -4.00 11.49 -11.41
CA ASN A 394 -4.40 11.54 -10.00
C ASN A 394 -4.52 12.99 -9.51
N GLU A 395 -5.33 13.17 -8.47
CA GLU A 395 -5.52 14.44 -7.78
C GLU A 395 -4.34 14.74 -6.85
N LEU A 396 -3.31 15.36 -7.41
CA LEU A 396 -2.06 15.69 -6.73
C LEU A 396 -1.77 17.21 -6.82
N ILE A 397 -0.80 17.66 -6.03
CA ILE A 397 -0.21 19.00 -6.15
C ILE A 397 1.30 18.89 -6.34
N LYS A 398 1.88 19.93 -6.97
CA LYS A 398 3.32 20.14 -7.02
C LYS A 398 3.77 20.87 -5.75
N PRO A 399 4.53 20.23 -4.83
CA PRO A 399 5.13 20.94 -3.72
C PRO A 399 6.13 22.00 -4.25
N PRO A 400 6.54 23.00 -3.43
CA PRO A 400 7.51 24.00 -3.84
C PRO A 400 8.84 23.42 -4.33
N SER A 401 9.22 22.22 -3.86
CA SER A 401 10.43 21.53 -4.29
C SER A 401 10.32 20.85 -5.66
N PHE A 402 9.13 20.74 -6.26
CA PHE A 402 8.92 20.02 -7.52
C PHE A 402 9.81 20.57 -8.65
N PRO A 403 10.49 19.73 -9.46
CA PRO A 403 10.36 18.27 -9.57
C PRO A 403 11.33 17.48 -8.68
N LYS A 404 11.99 18.11 -7.70
CA LYS A 404 12.90 17.39 -6.80
C LYS A 404 12.13 16.48 -5.86
N VAL A 405 12.71 15.32 -5.58
CA VAL A 405 12.24 14.41 -4.54
C VAL A 405 12.83 14.82 -3.19
N THR A 406 12.07 14.60 -2.12
CA THR A 406 12.44 15.07 -0.78
C THR A 406 12.04 14.06 0.29
N LEU A 407 12.44 14.28 1.54
CA LEU A 407 12.06 13.42 2.67
C LEU A 407 10.56 13.33 2.92
N ILE A 408 9.76 14.30 2.45
CA ILE A 408 8.30 14.29 2.64
C ILE A 408 7.49 13.96 1.38
N ALA A 409 8.17 13.93 0.23
CA ALA A 409 7.61 13.64 -1.09
C ALA A 409 8.68 12.87 -1.89
N PRO A 410 8.93 11.59 -1.55
CA PRO A 410 9.97 10.77 -2.19
C PRO A 410 9.67 10.50 -3.67
N ASP A 411 8.41 10.67 -4.08
CA ASP A 411 7.90 10.60 -5.45
C ASP A 411 7.79 11.98 -6.12
N GLY A 412 8.11 13.06 -5.40
CA GLY A 412 8.10 14.45 -5.87
C GLY A 412 6.74 15.16 -5.82
N LEU A 413 5.63 14.47 -5.56
CA LEU A 413 4.28 15.02 -5.57
C LEU A 413 3.59 14.84 -4.21
N ILE A 414 2.47 15.54 -3.99
CA ILE A 414 1.66 15.38 -2.79
C ILE A 414 0.19 15.14 -3.18
N ALA A 415 -0.40 14.02 -2.77
CA ALA A 415 -1.80 13.70 -2.97
C ALA A 415 -2.69 14.68 -2.18
N SER A 416 -3.58 15.36 -2.90
CA SER A 416 -4.37 16.48 -2.38
C SER A 416 -5.51 16.79 -3.34
N SER A 417 -6.73 16.45 -2.93
CA SER A 417 -7.93 16.60 -3.76
C SER A 417 -8.46 18.04 -3.78
N PRO A 418 -8.98 18.55 -4.92
CA PRO A 418 -9.71 19.82 -4.96
C PRO A 418 -10.85 19.88 -3.94
N GLY A 419 -10.99 21.04 -3.26
CA GLY A 419 -11.99 21.23 -2.21
C GLY A 419 -11.51 20.87 -0.79
N TYR A 420 -10.31 20.30 -0.66
CA TYR A 420 -9.61 20.08 0.60
C TYR A 420 -8.44 21.05 0.77
N LYS A 421 -7.74 20.97 1.91
CA LYS A 421 -6.45 21.64 2.10
C LYS A 421 -5.28 20.75 1.73
N VAL A 422 -4.13 21.37 1.50
CA VAL A 422 -2.88 20.69 1.18
C VAL A 422 -2.58 19.61 2.23
N ASN A 423 -2.42 18.37 1.75
CA ASN A 423 -2.12 17.17 2.54
C ASN A 423 -3.15 16.81 3.62
N GLU A 424 -4.34 17.43 3.63
CA GLU A 424 -5.34 17.26 4.69
C GLU A 424 -5.82 15.81 4.80
N GLN A 425 -6.12 15.16 3.66
CA GLN A 425 -6.56 13.76 3.63
C GLN A 425 -5.46 12.80 4.14
N ASN A 426 -4.19 13.00 3.76
CA ASN A 426 -3.08 12.19 4.25
C ASN A 426 -2.83 12.38 5.76
N ASN A 427 -2.86 13.63 6.23
CA ASN A 427 -2.77 13.97 7.65
C ASN A 427 -3.93 13.33 8.44
N ALA A 428 -5.14 13.38 7.88
CA ALA A 428 -6.33 12.81 8.50
C ALA A 428 -6.24 11.28 8.60
N MET A 429 -5.84 10.60 7.52
CA MET A 429 -5.60 9.15 7.53
C MET A 429 -4.54 8.79 8.57
N SER A 430 -3.44 9.54 8.63
CA SER A 430 -2.35 9.31 9.61
C SER A 430 -2.84 9.42 11.06
N ALA A 431 -3.63 10.45 11.36
CA ALA A 431 -4.23 10.64 12.68
C ALA A 431 -5.14 9.46 13.05
N TRP A 432 -5.97 9.01 12.10
CA TRP A 432 -6.88 7.88 12.31
C TRP A 432 -6.15 6.53 12.42
N GLN A 433 -5.15 6.27 11.58
CA GLN A 433 -4.33 5.04 11.64
C GLN A 433 -3.63 4.89 13.00
N ASN A 434 -3.17 6.00 13.61
CA ASN A 434 -2.61 6.01 14.96
C ASN A 434 -3.62 5.67 16.07
N THR A 435 -4.92 5.55 15.74
CA THR A 435 -5.96 5.06 16.66
C THR A 435 -6.23 3.56 16.53
N LEU A 436 -5.71 2.92 15.48
CA LEU A 436 -5.89 1.49 15.25
C LEU A 436 -5.09 0.68 16.27
N VAL A 437 -5.75 -0.30 16.86
CA VAL A 437 -5.17 -1.27 17.78
C VAL A 437 -5.46 -2.65 17.19
N PRO A 438 -4.47 -3.55 17.10
CA PRO A 438 -4.72 -4.90 16.61
C PRO A 438 -5.76 -5.59 17.50
N PRO A 439 -6.67 -6.38 16.93
CA PRO A 439 -7.55 -7.23 17.73
C PRO A 439 -6.74 -8.16 18.65
N LYS A 440 -7.33 -8.56 19.77
CA LYS A 440 -6.67 -9.53 20.66
C LYS A 440 -6.51 -10.86 19.93
N SER A 441 -5.33 -11.48 20.06
CA SER A 441 -5.09 -12.83 19.57
C SER A 441 -6.04 -13.84 20.24
N GLU A 442 -6.43 -14.87 19.48
CA GLU A 442 -7.20 -16.00 20.00
C GLU A 442 -6.35 -16.91 20.93
N ILE A 443 -5.02 -16.76 20.90
CA ILE A 443 -4.09 -17.56 21.69
C ILE A 443 -4.27 -17.24 23.19
N LYS A 444 -4.53 -18.29 23.97
CA LYS A 444 -4.55 -18.23 25.44
C LYS A 444 -3.19 -18.65 25.99
N VAL A 445 -2.70 -17.86 26.95
CA VAL A 445 -1.39 -18.08 27.57
C VAL A 445 -1.51 -17.84 29.07
N ASP A 446 -1.02 -18.77 29.87
CA ASP A 446 -0.94 -18.63 31.32
C ASP A 446 0.24 -17.74 31.74
N SER A 447 0.22 -17.25 32.99
CA SER A 447 1.24 -16.35 33.52
C SER A 447 2.66 -16.94 33.52
N LYS A 448 2.80 -18.25 33.76
CA LYS A 448 4.11 -18.93 33.78
C LYS A 448 4.71 -18.97 32.38
N THR A 449 3.90 -19.32 31.38
CA THR A 449 4.31 -19.34 29.97
C THR A 449 4.66 -17.93 29.49
N MET A 450 3.88 -16.90 29.87
CA MET A 450 4.20 -15.50 29.54
C MET A 450 5.53 -15.04 30.14
N GLN A 451 5.80 -15.35 31.42
CA GLN A 451 7.06 -15.00 32.07
C GLN A 451 8.25 -15.73 31.44
N LEU A 452 8.08 -17.01 31.10
CA LEU A 452 9.11 -17.78 30.40
C LEU A 452 9.40 -17.18 29.02
N GLY A 453 8.38 -16.88 28.23
CA GLY A 453 8.53 -16.28 26.90
C GLY A 453 9.24 -14.92 26.96
N ARG A 454 8.87 -14.07 27.92
CA ARG A 454 9.57 -12.79 28.16
C ARG A 454 11.03 -12.98 28.58
N SER A 455 11.33 -14.01 29.37
CA SER A 455 12.71 -14.35 29.75
C SER A 455 13.52 -14.81 28.54
N VAL A 456 12.95 -15.68 27.71
CA VAL A 456 13.57 -16.13 26.45
C VAL A 456 13.81 -14.95 25.52
N PHE A 457 12.84 -14.05 25.33
CA PHE A 457 12.98 -12.85 24.50
C PHE A 457 14.20 -11.99 24.89
N LYS A 458 14.48 -11.88 26.19
CA LYS A 458 15.67 -11.18 26.70
C LYS A 458 16.95 -11.98 26.49
N ARG A 459 16.97 -13.28 26.83
CA ARG A 459 18.16 -14.14 26.70
C ARG A 459 18.58 -14.35 25.25
N ALA A 460 17.61 -14.47 24.34
CA ALA A 460 17.83 -14.53 22.90
C ALA A 460 18.21 -13.17 22.28
N SER A 461 18.37 -12.13 23.11
CA SER A 461 18.75 -10.77 22.71
C SER A 461 17.78 -10.09 21.74
N CYS A 462 16.53 -10.56 21.61
CA CYS A 462 15.52 -9.91 20.76
C CYS A 462 15.29 -8.44 21.17
N ILE A 463 15.41 -8.17 22.47
CA ILE A 463 15.25 -6.84 23.09
C ILE A 463 16.28 -5.80 22.61
N THR A 464 17.39 -6.19 21.96
CA THR A 464 18.37 -5.21 21.47
C THR A 464 17.85 -4.39 20.29
N CYS A 465 16.94 -4.97 19.50
CA CYS A 465 16.28 -4.32 18.37
C CYS A 465 14.80 -4.07 18.69
N HIS A 466 14.11 -5.05 19.26
CA HIS A 466 12.70 -4.97 19.60
C HIS A 466 12.51 -4.50 21.04
N ALA A 467 12.75 -3.21 21.26
CA ALA A 467 12.79 -2.58 22.58
C ALA A 467 11.59 -1.64 22.84
N GLY A 468 11.49 -1.09 24.04
CA GLY A 468 10.50 -0.06 24.37
C GLY A 468 9.07 -0.58 24.53
N SER A 469 8.11 0.36 24.59
CA SER A 469 6.67 0.06 24.71
C SER A 469 6.12 -0.64 23.47
N ASP A 470 6.61 -0.25 22.30
CA ASP A 470 6.08 -0.68 21.00
C ASP A 470 6.94 -1.80 20.37
N PHE A 471 7.86 -2.40 21.14
CA PHE A 471 8.72 -3.50 20.70
C PHE A 471 9.51 -3.21 19.41
N THR A 472 9.94 -1.97 19.26
CA THR A 472 10.87 -1.50 18.23
C THR A 472 11.77 -0.41 18.82
N ASN A 473 13.03 -0.38 18.41
CA ASN A 473 13.94 0.71 18.75
C ASN A 473 13.84 1.88 17.76
N ASN A 474 12.93 1.82 16.80
CA ASN A 474 12.70 2.82 15.76
C ASN A 474 13.95 3.15 14.93
N ARG A 475 14.84 2.16 14.73
CA ARG A 475 16.05 2.27 13.90
C ARG A 475 15.93 1.45 12.62
N ILE A 476 16.72 1.85 11.64
CA ILE A 476 16.97 1.17 10.38
C ILE A 476 18.29 0.44 10.51
N ILE A 477 18.27 -0.86 10.23
CA ILE A 477 19.44 -1.72 10.23
C ILE A 477 19.85 -1.96 8.78
N SER A 478 21.15 -1.81 8.49
CA SER A 478 21.71 -2.12 7.18
C SER A 478 21.30 -3.53 6.71
N ALA A 479 20.88 -3.63 5.44
CA ALA A 479 20.53 -4.90 4.82
C ALA A 479 21.70 -5.90 4.87
N ALA A 480 22.93 -5.40 4.72
CA ALA A 480 24.15 -6.20 4.81
C ALA A 480 24.40 -6.79 6.22
N LYS A 481 23.91 -6.11 7.27
CA LYS A 481 24.04 -6.55 8.66
C LYS A 481 22.90 -7.46 9.10
N ILE A 482 21.66 -7.12 8.74
CA ILE A 482 20.47 -7.88 9.16
C ILE A 482 20.25 -9.15 8.34
N GLY A 483 20.85 -9.26 7.14
CA GLY A 483 20.86 -10.47 6.33
C GLY A 483 19.54 -10.78 5.61
N THR A 484 18.58 -9.85 5.61
CA THR A 484 17.35 -9.98 4.81
C THR A 484 17.63 -9.74 3.34
N GLU A 485 16.70 -10.19 2.48
CA GLU A 485 16.79 -9.96 1.03
C GLU A 485 17.08 -8.47 0.74
N PRO A 486 18.16 -8.12 0.02
CA PRO A 486 18.67 -6.74 -0.01
C PRO A 486 18.09 -5.88 -1.14
N SER A 487 17.35 -6.43 -2.10
CA SER A 487 16.94 -5.72 -3.31
C SER A 487 16.03 -4.53 -2.99
N ARG A 488 15.02 -4.75 -2.14
CA ARG A 488 14.06 -3.70 -1.73
C ARG A 488 14.72 -2.56 -0.95
N ALA A 489 15.75 -2.84 -0.15
CA ALA A 489 16.50 -1.83 0.59
C ALA A 489 17.17 -0.78 -0.32
N GLN A 490 17.45 -1.12 -1.59
CA GLN A 490 18.10 -0.23 -2.55
C GLN A 490 17.12 0.49 -3.49
N ALA A 491 15.82 0.24 -3.36
CA ALA A 491 14.84 0.65 -4.36
C ALA A 491 14.76 2.19 -4.54
N LEU A 492 15.09 2.96 -3.50
CA LEU A 492 15.07 4.42 -3.58
C LEU A 492 16.43 5.04 -3.97
N LYS A 493 17.47 4.25 -4.23
CA LYS A 493 18.83 4.76 -4.51
C LYS A 493 18.87 5.82 -5.62
N LYS A 494 18.09 5.62 -6.68
CA LYS A 494 18.10 6.52 -7.84
C LYS A 494 17.51 7.91 -7.54
N THR A 495 16.75 8.06 -6.46
CA THR A 495 16.18 9.35 -6.01
C THR A 495 17.26 10.37 -5.67
N GLU A 496 18.47 9.91 -5.29
CA GLU A 496 19.62 10.75 -4.97
C GLU A 496 19.97 11.73 -6.09
N LYS A 497 19.79 11.34 -7.36
CA LYS A 497 20.09 12.18 -8.53
C LYS A 497 19.23 13.44 -8.62
N ILE A 498 18.08 13.44 -7.97
CA ILE A 498 17.07 14.50 -8.04
C ILE A 498 16.65 14.96 -6.64
N TRP A 499 17.50 14.74 -5.64
CA TRP A 499 17.25 15.12 -4.26
C TRP A 499 17.17 16.64 -4.09
N GLY A 500 16.27 17.08 -3.20
CA GLY A 500 16.10 18.49 -2.85
C GLY A 500 15.76 18.69 -1.38
N GLU A 501 15.76 19.96 -0.96
CA GLU A 501 15.25 20.35 0.36
C GLU A 501 13.74 20.17 0.44
N ALA A 502 13.26 19.79 1.63
CA ALA A 502 11.85 19.53 1.90
C ALA A 502 11.09 20.84 2.19
N PHE A 503 10.24 21.25 1.25
CA PHE A 503 9.31 22.36 1.41
C PHE A 503 7.87 21.89 1.13
N ILE A 504 6.91 22.46 1.85
CA ILE A 504 5.49 22.18 1.68
C ILE A 504 4.68 23.48 1.87
N TYR A 505 3.49 23.56 1.29
CA TYR A 505 2.56 24.64 1.63
C TYR A 505 1.98 24.44 3.03
N SER A 506 1.56 25.51 3.68
CA SER A 506 0.95 25.41 5.01
C SER A 506 -0.31 24.54 5.01
N PRO A 507 -0.55 23.72 6.06
CA PRO A 507 -1.73 22.86 6.19
C PRO A 507 -3.11 23.52 6.00
N ASP A 508 -3.22 24.85 6.08
CA ASP A 508 -4.46 25.59 5.82
C ASP A 508 -4.60 26.11 4.40
N THR A 509 -3.62 25.86 3.53
CA THR A 509 -3.66 26.22 2.12
C THR A 509 -4.73 25.39 1.40
N PRO A 510 -5.69 26.00 0.69
CA PRO A 510 -6.72 25.27 -0.06
C PRO A 510 -6.13 24.62 -1.33
N VAL A 511 -6.85 23.63 -1.86
CA VAL A 511 -6.59 23.00 -3.16
C VAL A 511 -7.74 23.35 -4.12
N PRO A 512 -7.48 23.95 -5.30
CA PRO A 512 -6.17 24.23 -5.90
C PRO A 512 -5.32 25.27 -5.14
N VAL A 513 -3.99 25.09 -5.17
CA VAL A 513 -3.04 25.92 -4.44
C VAL A 513 -3.00 27.35 -5.02
N PRO A 514 -3.24 28.40 -4.21
CA PRO A 514 -3.10 29.79 -4.64
C PRO A 514 -1.63 30.18 -4.92
N LYS A 515 -1.41 31.11 -5.86
CA LYS A 515 -0.06 31.55 -6.26
C LYS A 515 0.80 32.11 -5.10
N ASN A 516 0.17 32.68 -4.09
CA ASN A 516 0.81 33.28 -2.91
C ASN A 516 0.66 32.43 -1.65
N ALA A 517 0.42 31.13 -1.79
CA ALA A 517 0.34 30.20 -0.66
C ALA A 517 1.62 30.24 0.18
N LYS A 518 1.46 30.15 1.51
CA LYS A 518 2.60 30.16 2.43
C LYS A 518 3.41 28.87 2.26
N ILE A 519 4.72 29.03 2.09
CA ILE A 519 5.67 27.92 2.00
C ILE A 519 6.35 27.74 3.36
N LEU A 520 6.46 26.49 3.79
CA LEU A 520 7.11 26.06 5.02
C LEU A 520 8.30 25.16 4.69
N LYS A 521 9.44 25.41 5.34
CA LYS A 521 10.56 24.47 5.37
C LYS A 521 10.24 23.37 6.38
N VAL A 522 10.33 22.11 5.97
CA VAL A 522 10.12 20.99 6.88
C VAL A 522 11.35 20.81 7.78
N PRO A 523 11.19 20.71 9.11
CA PRO A 523 12.31 20.45 10.02
C PRO A 523 12.85 19.03 9.83
N THR A 524 14.15 18.93 9.52
CA THR A 524 14.86 17.65 9.31
C THR A 524 16.15 17.54 10.12
N THR A 525 16.55 18.60 10.84
CA THR A 525 17.82 18.66 11.59
C THR A 525 17.90 17.66 12.74
N GLN A 526 16.75 17.21 13.23
CA GLN A 526 16.63 16.19 14.28
C GLN A 526 16.81 14.76 13.75
N LEU A 527 16.80 14.56 12.44
CA LEU A 527 16.95 13.25 11.82
C LEU A 527 18.42 12.87 11.74
N ASP A 528 18.71 11.62 12.07
CA ASP A 528 20.04 11.05 11.96
C ASP A 528 20.41 10.86 10.47
N PRO A 529 21.48 11.52 9.96
CA PRO A 529 21.89 11.39 8.56
C PRO A 529 22.17 9.95 8.14
N GLU A 530 22.75 9.12 9.01
CA GLU A 530 23.03 7.71 8.69
C GLU A 530 21.72 6.94 8.45
N GLN A 531 20.66 7.26 9.21
CA GLN A 531 19.35 6.66 9.01
C GLN A 531 18.73 7.09 7.68
N ILE A 532 18.93 8.35 7.25
CA ILE A 532 18.49 8.82 5.93
C ILE A 532 19.23 8.05 4.82
N ASP A 533 20.54 7.89 4.95
CA ASP A 533 21.36 7.20 3.96
C ASP A 533 21.00 5.71 3.86
N LEU A 534 20.68 5.06 4.98
CA LEU A 534 20.15 3.69 4.99
C LEU A 534 18.75 3.61 4.39
N ALA A 535 17.85 4.54 4.70
CA ALA A 535 16.46 4.46 4.25
C ALA A 535 16.29 4.66 2.74
N PHE A 536 17.16 5.48 2.15
CA PHE A 536 17.16 5.83 0.73
C PHE A 536 18.29 5.19 -0.07
N ALA A 537 19.18 4.41 0.58
CA ALA A 537 20.37 3.82 -0.02
C ALA A 537 21.28 4.83 -0.75
N LYS A 538 21.51 5.99 -0.14
CA LYS A 538 22.32 7.08 -0.72
C LYS A 538 23.80 6.77 -0.71
N GLY A 539 24.52 7.32 -1.69
CA GLY A 539 25.95 7.11 -1.87
C GLY A 539 26.30 5.62 -1.93
N GLU A 540 27.20 5.19 -1.06
CA GLU A 540 27.64 3.79 -0.95
C GLU A 540 26.81 2.96 0.04
N SER A 541 25.74 3.52 0.60
CA SER A 541 24.86 2.79 1.51
C SER A 541 24.26 1.57 0.82
N PRO A 542 24.30 0.37 1.45
CA PRO A 542 23.63 -0.82 0.93
C PRO A 542 22.11 -0.75 1.08
N GLY A 543 21.58 0.32 1.69
CA GLY A 543 20.21 0.40 2.15
C GLY A 543 20.01 -0.35 3.48
N GLY A 544 18.80 -0.23 4.04
CA GLY A 544 18.41 -0.96 5.23
C GLY A 544 16.92 -1.19 5.36
N TYR A 545 16.56 -1.84 6.45
CA TYR A 545 15.18 -2.10 6.84
C TYR A 545 14.92 -1.56 8.24
N LYS A 546 13.78 -0.90 8.43
CA LYS A 546 13.36 -0.48 9.76
C LYS A 546 13.03 -1.70 10.62
N VAL A 547 13.34 -1.63 11.91
CA VAL A 547 12.91 -2.64 12.88
C VAL A 547 11.41 -2.48 13.08
N PRO A 548 10.57 -3.45 12.68
CA PRO A 548 9.13 -3.32 12.87
C PRO A 548 8.75 -3.50 14.35
N SER A 549 7.67 -2.84 14.75
CA SER A 549 6.91 -3.19 15.95
C SER A 549 6.52 -4.67 15.91
N LEU A 550 6.53 -5.30 17.09
CA LEU A 550 6.04 -6.67 17.26
C LEU A 550 4.58 -6.70 17.75
N ILE A 551 3.93 -5.55 17.89
CA ILE A 551 2.51 -5.47 18.25
C ILE A 551 1.67 -5.92 17.04
N GLY A 552 0.73 -6.84 17.29
CA GLY A 552 -0.18 -7.33 16.24
C GLY A 552 0.36 -8.48 15.37
N LEU A 553 1.50 -9.10 15.70
CA LEU A 553 2.11 -10.21 14.94
C LEU A 553 1.18 -11.39 14.59
N TYR A 554 0.13 -11.60 15.38
CA TYR A 554 -0.89 -12.61 15.11
C TYR A 554 -1.65 -12.35 13.80
N TRP A 555 -1.84 -11.08 13.43
CA TRP A 555 -2.63 -10.66 12.27
C TRP A 555 -1.79 -10.37 11.02
N THR A 556 -0.46 -10.46 11.12
CA THR A 556 0.45 -9.98 10.07
C THR A 556 1.30 -11.07 9.44
N ALA A 557 1.07 -12.35 9.77
CA ALA A 557 1.72 -13.46 9.06
C ALA A 557 1.37 -13.41 7.55
N PRO A 558 2.31 -13.73 6.64
CA PRO A 558 3.67 -14.25 6.88
C PRO A 558 4.67 -13.18 7.36
N TYR A 559 5.92 -13.56 7.65
CA TYR A 559 6.90 -12.62 8.27
C TYR A 559 8.05 -12.22 7.33
N LEU A 560 8.78 -11.19 7.75
CA LEU A 560 9.77 -10.40 7.00
C LEU A 560 9.20 -9.51 5.90
N HIS A 561 9.99 -8.54 5.43
CA HIS A 561 9.56 -7.58 4.42
C HIS A 561 9.10 -8.22 3.09
N ASP A 562 9.63 -9.39 2.74
CA ASP A 562 9.27 -10.12 1.52
C ASP A 562 8.12 -11.11 1.75
N GLY A 563 7.65 -11.28 2.98
CA GLY A 563 6.65 -12.27 3.37
C GLY A 563 7.11 -13.72 3.16
N GLY A 564 8.40 -13.96 2.92
CA GLY A 564 8.91 -15.28 2.51
C GLY A 564 8.81 -16.34 3.61
N VAL A 565 8.49 -15.94 4.83
CA VAL A 565 8.34 -16.81 6.00
C VAL A 565 6.88 -17.19 6.18
N ALA A 566 6.44 -18.11 5.34
CA ALA A 566 5.07 -18.62 5.35
C ALA A 566 5.07 -20.11 5.66
N VAL A 567 4.37 -20.51 6.73
CA VAL A 567 4.13 -21.92 7.06
C VAL A 567 2.67 -22.11 7.39
N GLY A 568 2.02 -23.09 6.77
CA GLY A 568 0.62 -23.40 7.02
C GLY A 568 0.41 -24.19 8.33
N PRO A 569 -0.85 -24.56 8.63
CA PRO A 569 -1.16 -25.38 9.81
C PRO A 569 -0.39 -26.71 9.89
N ASN A 570 -0.07 -27.34 8.75
CA ASN A 570 0.80 -28.51 8.68
C ASN A 570 2.24 -28.12 8.35
N SER A 571 3.02 -27.87 9.40
CA SER A 571 4.42 -27.42 9.32
C SER A 571 5.39 -28.39 8.63
N ASN A 572 4.98 -29.65 8.36
CA ASN A 572 5.83 -30.61 7.67
C ASN A 572 5.74 -30.52 6.14
N THR A 573 4.59 -30.11 5.61
CA THR A 573 4.30 -30.17 4.17
C THR A 573 3.90 -28.83 3.57
N GLN A 574 3.45 -27.87 4.39
CA GLN A 574 2.97 -26.56 3.96
C GLN A 574 4.04 -25.49 4.23
N LEU A 575 5.13 -25.54 3.47
CA LEU A 575 6.31 -24.69 3.65
C LEU A 575 6.44 -23.67 2.52
N GLY A 576 6.76 -22.43 2.89
CA GLY A 576 6.90 -21.31 1.97
C GLY A 576 5.60 -20.94 1.25
N PHE A 577 5.66 -19.93 0.39
CA PHE A 577 4.57 -19.60 -0.53
C PHE A 577 4.05 -20.80 -1.34
N PRO A 578 4.88 -21.70 -1.91
CA PRO A 578 4.38 -22.84 -2.67
C PRO A 578 3.61 -23.88 -1.83
N GLY A 579 3.85 -23.94 -0.53
CA GLY A 579 3.11 -24.78 0.41
C GLY A 579 1.86 -24.11 0.99
N THR A 580 1.75 -22.79 0.89
CA THR A 580 0.74 -21.94 1.57
C THR A 580 -0.14 -21.18 0.56
N LEU A 581 0.08 -19.87 0.40
CA LEU A 581 -0.79 -18.94 -0.33
C LEU A 581 -0.96 -19.32 -1.81
N MET A 582 0.06 -19.92 -2.44
CA MET A 582 -0.03 -20.42 -3.82
C MET A 582 -0.99 -21.63 -3.95
N LYS A 583 -1.33 -22.28 -2.83
CA LYS A 583 -2.31 -23.39 -2.74
C LYS A 583 -3.61 -22.98 -2.04
N GLY A 584 -3.79 -21.68 -1.74
CA GLY A 584 -4.97 -21.20 -1.01
C GLY A 584 -4.98 -21.60 0.47
N VAL A 585 -3.81 -21.92 1.04
CA VAL A 585 -3.65 -22.18 2.48
C VAL A 585 -3.05 -20.94 3.13
N TYR A 586 -3.76 -20.34 4.08
CA TYR A 586 -3.25 -19.19 4.82
C TYR A 586 -2.07 -19.59 5.72
N PRO A 587 -1.05 -18.73 5.84
CA PRO A 587 0.02 -18.92 6.82
C PRO A 587 -0.54 -18.97 8.24
N ASP A 588 -0.11 -19.96 9.01
CA ASP A 588 -0.40 -20.07 10.43
C ASP A 588 0.62 -19.21 11.21
N PRO A 589 0.17 -18.25 12.06
CA PRO A 589 1.08 -17.36 12.77
C PRO A 589 2.07 -18.08 13.69
N VAL A 590 1.64 -19.15 14.36
CA VAL A 590 2.48 -19.93 15.30
C VAL A 590 3.60 -20.64 14.53
N ASN A 591 3.25 -21.36 13.46
CA ASN A 591 4.20 -22.12 12.67
C ASN A 591 5.12 -21.22 11.84
N SER A 592 4.59 -20.10 11.34
CA SER A 592 5.40 -19.12 10.59
C SER A 592 6.40 -18.44 11.51
N LEU A 593 6.02 -18.11 12.76
CA LEU A 593 6.93 -17.48 13.72
C LEU A 593 7.96 -18.49 14.24
N ARG A 594 7.55 -19.75 14.41
CA ARG A 594 8.50 -20.84 14.67
C ARG A 594 9.55 -20.96 13.57
N ALA A 595 9.13 -20.95 12.31
CA ALA A 595 10.07 -20.93 11.19
C ALA A 595 10.88 -19.63 11.07
N LEU A 596 10.55 -18.57 11.83
CA LEU A 596 11.38 -17.38 11.97
C LEU A 596 12.53 -17.56 12.94
N VAL A 597 12.31 -18.30 14.02
CA VAL A 597 13.27 -18.45 15.11
C VAL A 597 13.90 -19.84 15.17
N ASP A 598 13.51 -20.78 14.30
CA ASP A 598 14.09 -22.12 14.20
C ASP A 598 14.91 -22.26 12.91
N LYS A 599 16.21 -22.52 13.06
CA LYS A 599 17.15 -22.58 11.95
C LYS A 599 16.78 -23.66 10.94
N LYS A 600 16.52 -24.88 11.40
CA LYS A 600 16.25 -26.03 10.52
C LYS A 600 14.92 -25.87 9.81
N GLN A 601 13.90 -25.37 10.50
CA GLN A 601 12.61 -25.09 9.87
C GLN A 601 12.74 -23.97 8.85
N ARG A 602 13.51 -22.92 9.16
CA ARG A 602 13.75 -21.80 8.25
C ARG A 602 14.46 -22.21 6.97
N GLU A 603 15.49 -23.04 7.05
CA GLU A 603 16.20 -23.58 5.89
C GLU A 603 15.24 -24.34 4.95
N ARG A 604 14.28 -25.10 5.50
CA ARG A 604 13.27 -25.80 4.69
C ARG A 604 12.30 -24.84 3.99
N VAL A 605 11.91 -23.75 4.65
CA VAL A 605 11.06 -22.71 4.05
C VAL A 605 11.78 -22.01 2.89
N ILE A 606 13.04 -21.60 3.11
CA ILE A 606 13.87 -20.97 2.07
C ILE A 606 14.05 -21.93 0.88
N ALA A 607 14.31 -23.20 1.13
CA ALA A 607 14.44 -24.22 0.10
C ALA A 607 13.13 -24.38 -0.70
N ALA A 608 11.97 -24.38 -0.04
CA ALA A 608 10.67 -24.45 -0.71
C ALA A 608 10.45 -23.22 -1.64
N ASN A 609 10.72 -22.01 -1.15
CA ASN A 609 10.61 -20.79 -1.96
C ASN A 609 11.55 -20.82 -3.17
N ARG A 610 12.79 -21.30 -2.98
CA ARG A 610 13.79 -21.43 -4.05
C ARG A 610 13.36 -22.42 -5.13
N LEU A 611 12.79 -23.58 -4.74
CA LEU A 611 12.26 -24.56 -5.69
C LEU A 611 11.10 -24.00 -6.53
N ALA A 612 10.34 -23.04 -5.98
CA ALA A 612 9.32 -22.30 -6.71
C ALA A 612 9.85 -21.11 -7.53
N ASN A 613 11.17 -20.91 -7.58
CA ASN A 613 11.85 -19.83 -8.28
C ASN A 613 11.50 -18.41 -7.80
N LEU A 614 11.09 -18.24 -6.54
CA LEU A 614 10.69 -16.93 -6.02
C LEU A 614 11.86 -15.95 -5.81
N GLN A 615 13.10 -16.45 -5.82
CA GLN A 615 14.30 -15.60 -5.89
C GLN A 615 14.35 -14.73 -7.15
N GLN A 616 13.61 -15.08 -8.21
CA GLN A 616 13.51 -14.26 -9.42
C GLN A 616 12.77 -12.94 -9.20
N VAL A 617 11.98 -12.84 -8.13
CA VAL A 617 11.26 -11.63 -7.73
C VAL A 617 11.60 -11.24 -6.29
N HIS A 618 12.78 -11.65 -5.82
CA HIS A 618 13.31 -11.25 -4.51
C HIS A 618 12.43 -11.64 -3.31
N VAL A 619 11.67 -12.74 -3.41
CA VAL A 619 10.90 -13.30 -2.28
C VAL A 619 11.52 -14.64 -1.87
N GLN A 620 12.29 -14.64 -0.79
CA GLN A 620 13.12 -15.79 -0.40
C GLN A 620 12.86 -16.26 1.02
N GLY A 621 12.48 -15.36 1.92
CA GLY A 621 12.39 -15.61 3.35
C GLY A 621 13.77 -15.61 4.03
N ILE A 622 14.82 -15.08 3.42
CA ILE A 622 16.12 -14.93 4.12
C ILE A 622 16.07 -13.70 5.04
N GLY A 623 16.76 -13.77 6.18
CA GLY A 623 16.72 -12.72 7.19
C GLY A 623 17.60 -12.96 8.40
N HIS A 624 17.32 -12.23 9.46
CA HIS A 624 18.16 -12.23 10.66
C HIS A 624 18.25 -13.62 11.31
N GLU A 625 19.46 -14.02 11.68
CA GLU A 625 19.75 -15.36 12.22
C GLU A 625 19.74 -15.37 13.76
N TYR A 626 18.66 -14.87 14.37
CA TYR A 626 18.43 -14.91 15.82
C TYR A 626 17.61 -16.14 16.17
N TRP A 627 18.30 -17.26 16.34
CA TRP A 627 17.68 -18.55 16.60
C TRP A 627 17.29 -18.73 18.07
N VAL A 628 16.15 -19.37 18.28
CA VAL A 628 15.63 -19.81 19.58
C VAL A 628 15.25 -21.27 19.40
N ASP A 629 16.26 -22.11 19.31
CA ASP A 629 16.15 -23.56 19.11
C ASP A 629 17.30 -24.30 19.79
N ALA A 630 17.36 -25.62 19.64
CA ALA A 630 18.38 -26.45 20.27
C ALA A 630 19.82 -26.11 19.82
N SER A 631 20.01 -25.53 18.63
CA SER A 631 21.34 -25.13 18.12
C SER A 631 21.92 -23.93 18.88
N THR A 632 21.07 -23.19 19.58
CA THR A 632 21.43 -22.03 20.42
C THR A 632 21.12 -22.26 21.91
N GLY A 633 20.84 -23.51 22.29
CA GLY A 633 20.67 -23.92 23.69
C GLY A 633 19.27 -23.68 24.26
N PHE A 634 18.26 -23.39 23.44
CA PHE A 634 16.87 -23.27 23.88
C PHE A 634 16.09 -24.58 23.68
N SER A 635 15.26 -24.92 24.65
CA SER A 635 14.34 -26.05 24.58
C SER A 635 13.09 -25.73 23.73
N ASN A 636 12.38 -26.77 23.28
CA ASN A 636 11.10 -26.60 22.58
C ASN A 636 10.07 -25.84 23.43
N GLN A 637 10.07 -26.07 24.75
CA GLN A 637 9.19 -25.36 25.68
C GLN A 637 9.50 -23.86 25.73
N GLU A 638 10.77 -23.48 25.70
CA GLU A 638 11.20 -22.08 25.66
C GLU A 638 10.84 -21.41 24.33
N GLN A 639 11.05 -22.10 23.21
CA GLN A 639 10.64 -21.63 21.89
C GLN A 639 9.12 -21.41 21.82
N ASP A 640 8.33 -22.37 22.30
CA ASP A 640 6.87 -22.27 22.38
C ASP A 640 6.41 -21.09 23.25
N ALA A 641 7.06 -20.91 24.40
CA ALA A 641 6.75 -19.81 25.31
C ALA A 641 7.07 -18.45 24.67
N LEU A 642 8.20 -18.33 23.95
CA LEU A 642 8.54 -17.13 23.20
C LEU A 642 7.49 -16.82 22.13
N ILE A 643 7.11 -17.80 21.30
CA ILE A 643 6.14 -17.60 20.22
C ILE A 643 4.79 -17.14 20.79
N ARG A 644 4.32 -17.77 21.87
CA ARG A 644 3.08 -17.38 22.55
C ARG A 644 3.16 -15.98 23.16
N TYR A 645 4.30 -15.62 23.74
CA TYR A 645 4.56 -14.27 24.25
C TYR A 645 4.48 -13.22 23.13
N LEU A 646 5.15 -13.47 22.00
CA LEU A 646 5.16 -12.56 20.85
C LEU A 646 3.78 -12.38 20.22
N LEU A 647 3.00 -13.45 20.06
CA LEU A 647 1.69 -13.40 19.42
C LEU A 647 0.59 -12.80 20.33
N THR A 648 0.92 -12.45 21.57
CA THR A 648 -0.02 -11.85 22.55
C THR A 648 0.41 -10.47 23.03
N LEU A 649 1.40 -9.84 22.36
CA LEU A 649 1.78 -8.45 22.64
C LEU A 649 0.65 -7.49 22.27
N GLU A 650 0.41 -6.51 23.15
CA GLU A 650 -0.63 -5.47 23.05
C GLU A 650 -0.03 -4.07 23.19
#